data_AF-A0A7C2TY46-F1
#
_entry.id   AF-A0A7C2TY46-F1
#
_cell.length_a   1.000
_cell.length_b   1.000
_cell.length_c   1.000
_cell.angle_alpha   90.00
_cell.angle_beta   90.00
_cell.angle_gamma   90.00
#
_symmetry.space_group_name_H-M   'P 1'
#
loop_
_entity.id
_entity.type
_entity.pdbx_description
1 polymer ?
#
loop_
_entity_poly.entity_id
_entity_poly.type
_entity_poly.pdbx_seq_one_letter_code
_entity_poly.pdbx_strand_id
1 'polypeptide(L)'
;MLAAAIALAFLLCTAGTVSAQTTKWVDQTNGSDSNDGNTEATAYASLQMAINNSRSGNLTTRSIIYVKSGEYGAAGLVNPAGASTAILIQDLDYLTIQAVAEHQPKVKPLIAGTVSVSIANCKHLIVDGIASDQTVAQADNWQVFGSNNLTVRNCTFNGGQRGINFSSTLYTVVVEKSVFQNINLLATSDALEFLNASYAEVIIQDNTFLNNKRHIRLHEQAGNTIGNFTIRRNVMNGSIGEESLRLIGAADVVIENNVIMNSGQQGVYIDLGCSNITVHHNTFFKSSFEMIRTRVTSPDIVIKNNIFYGNGTHAALAAAVSPLPGEDCNLIFNVGSPTAAGATETTLQPAVASFGAKTKIGQDPLFVSIAAGSENFHLQNNSPAIAAGVNLGVADDADRGARPQPVSSQPDLGAYESALPIIAAPDIAVNPTSHNFGETAIGASRTQTIVVSNTGSANLQVTATTLSGANAAEFAVASGGATFTLASGATRNVVVSFKPASVGSKSANLTFASNDADENPLMVTLMGNGATITTPDIAVNPAAHNYGDVATGTSAMQTIEVSNTGTAILEVTATALAGANADEFSIQSGGAPFILASGASREMVVSFRPVSAGAKSVTLTLSCNDPDENHVQVTLSGSGRTSSSANNYLLLAANKIELKGQKKSEGNMHSNGEMVFNDGYGSIHTGNLTAVGKMTIKNGNTINGDLKAGGELKVESNATINGTAAGFTSVARVTWPSLSFSAGDAKLTVGTNRSRSLEPGSYGEVKVGNGGVLLLRHNGASGKYYFKKLELKEKAVLVIDVANGPVTIHAVDKLYFDKQAAVKLTPFGDDGSAWVTFNCLRDVVIEEGAKVLGSVMAPKNKVELKKRVLFKGSITAREILVGEYATVLPHHSAGALTKENFSEARAADEAKPAAAITSFELAQNYPNPFNPSTTISFVIPEAAQVTLQIYDVRGQLVKTLVDRMLATGRHQIVWDGKNASGQQVASGVYFYRMQAGSFSQSKTMLLVR
;
A
#
# COMPACT_ATOMS: atom_id res chain seq x y z
N MET A 1 -29.53 18.54 -22.46
CA MET A 1 -30.94 18.60 -22.01
C MET A 1 -31.38 19.98 -21.51
N LEU A 2 -30.45 20.90 -21.18
CA LEU A 2 -30.74 22.26 -20.71
C LEU A 2 -31.34 23.21 -21.78
N ALA A 3 -31.05 22.98 -23.06
CA ALA A 3 -31.59 23.78 -24.18
C ALA A 3 -33.09 23.50 -24.46
N ALA A 4 -33.62 22.35 -24.03
CA ALA A 4 -35.02 21.98 -24.26
C ALA A 4 -35.99 22.56 -23.22
N ALA A 5 -35.50 22.91 -22.02
CA ALA A 5 -36.32 23.49 -20.96
C ALA A 5 -36.56 25.01 -21.14
N ILE A 6 -35.62 25.71 -21.78
CA ILE A 6 -35.75 27.16 -22.06
C ILE A 6 -36.64 27.42 -23.29
N ALA A 7 -36.73 26.46 -24.22
CA ALA A 7 -37.55 26.59 -25.43
C ALA A 7 -39.05 26.28 -25.21
N LEU A 8 -39.44 25.59 -24.13
CA LEU A 8 -40.83 25.19 -23.88
C LEU A 8 -41.67 26.25 -23.13
N ALA A 9 -41.09 27.44 -22.87
CA ALA A 9 -41.81 28.57 -22.28
C ALA A 9 -42.50 29.47 -23.33
N PHE A 10 -42.39 29.17 -24.63
CA PHE A 10 -42.86 30.06 -25.70
C PHE A 10 -44.20 29.69 -26.35
N LEU A 11 -44.88 28.62 -25.92
CA LEU A 11 -46.15 28.23 -26.51
C LEU A 11 -47.13 27.77 -25.42
N LEU A 12 -47.98 28.70 -24.96
CA LEU A 12 -49.37 28.47 -24.53
C LEU A 12 -49.94 29.81 -24.04
N CYS A 13 -50.64 30.50 -24.95
CA CYS A 13 -51.44 31.66 -24.62
C CYS A 13 -52.82 31.47 -25.24
N THR A 14 -53.82 31.10 -24.43
CA THR A 14 -55.22 31.35 -24.75
C THR A 14 -55.93 31.83 -23.48
N ALA A 15 -56.44 33.05 -23.58
CA ALA A 15 -57.44 33.68 -22.71
C ALA A 15 -57.06 33.87 -21.23
N GLY A 16 -56.18 34.83 -20.97
CA GLY A 16 -56.05 35.51 -19.69
C GLY A 16 -55.68 36.97 -19.93
N THR A 17 -56.37 37.90 -19.30
CA THR A 17 -56.13 39.36 -19.40
C THR A 17 -54.65 39.70 -19.20
N VAL A 18 -54.04 40.38 -20.16
CA VAL A 18 -52.65 40.87 -20.11
C VAL A 18 -52.52 41.85 -18.94
N SER A 19 -51.76 41.51 -17.90
CA SER A 19 -51.36 42.51 -16.90
C SER A 19 -50.35 43.45 -17.54
N ALA A 20 -50.65 44.74 -17.61
CA ALA A 20 -49.73 45.73 -18.15
C ALA A 20 -48.43 45.78 -17.33
N GLN A 21 -47.28 45.78 -18.01
CA GLN A 21 -45.96 46.00 -17.41
C GLN A 21 -45.94 47.35 -16.68
N THR A 22 -45.50 47.38 -15.42
CA THR A 22 -45.25 48.66 -14.72
C THR A 22 -43.78 49.03 -14.86
N THR A 23 -43.51 50.19 -15.45
CA THR A 23 -42.18 50.82 -15.46
C THR A 23 -42.19 51.94 -14.44
N LYS A 24 -41.23 51.92 -13.49
CA LYS A 24 -41.03 52.98 -12.51
C LYS A 24 -39.66 53.61 -12.65
N TRP A 25 -39.56 54.90 -12.41
CA TRP A 25 -38.31 55.66 -12.39
C TRP A 25 -38.05 56.23 -11.01
N VAL A 26 -36.79 56.22 -10.60
CA VAL A 26 -36.30 56.74 -9.32
C VAL A 26 -35.14 57.69 -9.57
N ASP A 27 -35.25 58.91 -9.08
CA ASP A 27 -34.23 59.96 -9.12
C ASP A 27 -34.26 60.70 -7.77
N GLN A 28 -33.30 60.43 -6.89
CA GLN A 28 -33.25 61.09 -5.59
C GLN A 28 -33.13 62.62 -5.70
N THR A 29 -32.44 63.11 -6.72
CA THR A 29 -32.10 64.54 -6.83
C THR A 29 -33.26 65.34 -7.40
N ASN A 30 -33.92 64.80 -8.44
CA ASN A 30 -34.94 65.54 -9.19
C ASN A 30 -36.36 64.97 -9.05
N GLY A 31 -36.52 63.82 -8.40
CA GLY A 31 -37.80 63.15 -8.23
C GLY A 31 -38.64 63.71 -7.09
N SER A 32 -39.88 63.23 -6.98
CA SER A 32 -40.78 63.48 -5.85
C SER A 32 -41.62 62.25 -5.56
N ASP A 33 -41.76 61.91 -4.27
CA ASP A 33 -42.61 60.78 -3.85
C ASP A 33 -44.12 61.03 -4.03
N SER A 34 -44.49 62.25 -4.41
CA SER A 34 -45.85 62.58 -4.86
C SER A 34 -46.10 62.28 -6.36
N ASN A 35 -45.05 61.97 -7.13
CA ASN A 35 -45.18 61.63 -8.55
C ASN A 35 -45.73 60.20 -8.76
N ASP A 36 -46.02 59.85 -10.01
CA ASP A 36 -46.49 58.50 -10.38
C ASP A 36 -45.37 57.51 -10.73
N GLY A 37 -44.13 58.00 -10.92
CA GLY A 37 -42.97 57.21 -11.29
C GLY A 37 -42.98 56.65 -12.71
N ASN A 38 -44.02 56.88 -13.51
CA ASN A 38 -44.22 56.13 -14.76
C ASN A 38 -43.25 56.55 -15.88
N THR A 39 -42.63 57.72 -15.74
CA THR A 39 -41.64 58.27 -16.69
C THR A 39 -40.44 58.83 -15.93
N GLU A 40 -39.33 59.03 -16.64
CA GLU A 40 -38.14 59.65 -16.06
C GLU A 40 -38.42 61.06 -15.50
N ALA A 41 -39.26 61.85 -16.18
CA ALA A 41 -39.66 63.19 -15.74
C ALA A 41 -40.59 63.19 -14.52
N THR A 42 -41.27 62.07 -14.26
CA THR A 42 -42.17 61.87 -13.12
C THR A 42 -41.61 60.87 -12.13
N ALA A 43 -40.28 60.75 -12.02
CA ALA A 43 -39.61 59.82 -11.13
C ALA A 43 -39.98 60.02 -9.65
N TYR A 44 -40.01 58.92 -8.89
CA TYR A 44 -40.04 58.95 -7.43
C TYR A 44 -38.71 59.46 -6.87
N ALA A 45 -38.73 60.11 -5.70
CA ALA A 45 -37.50 60.50 -5.00
C ALA A 45 -36.88 59.32 -4.24
N SER A 46 -37.72 58.41 -3.73
CA SER A 46 -37.28 57.25 -2.96
C SER A 46 -37.48 55.93 -3.70
N LEU A 47 -36.49 55.05 -3.57
CA LEU A 47 -36.55 53.70 -4.11
C LEU A 47 -37.66 52.87 -3.41
N GLN A 48 -37.85 53.05 -2.10
CA GLN A 48 -38.90 52.35 -1.37
C GLN A 48 -40.30 52.73 -1.89
N MET A 49 -40.55 54.00 -2.24
CA MET A 49 -41.84 54.40 -2.81
C MET A 49 -42.10 53.72 -4.15
N ALA A 50 -41.08 53.61 -5.01
CA ALA A 50 -41.20 52.89 -6.27
C ALA A 50 -41.49 51.39 -6.08
N ILE A 51 -40.85 50.76 -5.09
CA ILE A 51 -41.11 49.34 -4.73
C ILE A 51 -42.54 49.17 -4.21
N ASN A 52 -42.99 50.02 -3.27
CA ASN A 52 -44.34 49.97 -2.71
C ASN A 52 -45.45 50.15 -3.77
N ASN A 53 -45.16 50.91 -4.83
CA ASN A 53 -46.08 51.16 -5.95
C ASN A 53 -45.83 50.24 -7.16
N SER A 54 -44.97 49.24 -7.02
CA SER A 54 -44.76 48.21 -8.03
C SER A 54 -45.74 47.05 -7.86
N ARG A 55 -45.98 46.31 -8.93
CA ARG A 55 -46.85 45.12 -8.94
C ARG A 55 -46.09 43.93 -9.50
N SER A 56 -46.45 42.74 -9.04
CA SER A 56 -45.96 41.48 -9.61
C SER A 56 -46.29 41.40 -11.10
N GLY A 57 -45.31 41.00 -11.90
CA GLY A 57 -45.44 40.74 -13.34
C GLY A 57 -45.71 39.26 -13.63
N ASN A 58 -45.47 38.86 -14.87
CA ASN A 58 -45.45 37.45 -15.30
C ASN A 58 -44.24 37.17 -16.20
N LEU A 59 -44.08 35.92 -16.64
CA LEU A 59 -42.96 35.47 -17.46
C LEU A 59 -42.78 36.26 -18.78
N THR A 60 -43.89 36.73 -19.37
CA THR A 60 -43.90 37.50 -20.64
C THR A 60 -43.85 39.02 -20.44
N THR A 61 -44.17 39.53 -19.25
CA THR A 61 -44.19 40.96 -18.93
C THR A 61 -43.62 41.21 -17.53
N ARG A 62 -42.31 41.45 -17.43
CA ARG A 62 -41.60 41.79 -16.19
C ARG A 62 -41.79 43.27 -15.83
N SER A 63 -42.11 43.57 -14.58
CA SER A 63 -42.10 44.94 -14.06
C SER A 63 -40.67 45.43 -13.91
N ILE A 64 -40.40 46.71 -14.18
CA ILE A 64 -39.05 47.29 -14.16
C ILE A 64 -39.02 48.57 -13.33
N ILE A 65 -38.01 48.71 -12.47
CA ILE A 65 -37.67 49.95 -11.77
C ILE A 65 -36.29 50.41 -12.28
N TYR A 66 -36.24 51.61 -12.87
CA TYR A 66 -35.01 52.29 -13.28
C TYR A 66 -34.54 53.23 -12.17
N VAL A 67 -33.29 53.09 -11.74
CA VAL A 67 -32.74 53.84 -10.60
C VAL A 67 -31.54 54.68 -11.05
N LYS A 68 -31.62 56.00 -10.90
CA LYS A 68 -30.52 56.93 -11.14
C LYS A 68 -29.58 57.02 -9.94
N SER A 69 -28.40 57.62 -10.14
CA SER A 69 -27.42 57.89 -9.07
C SER A 69 -28.08 58.62 -7.89
N GLY A 70 -27.78 58.15 -6.68
CA GLY A 70 -28.31 58.67 -5.43
C GLY A 70 -27.96 57.75 -4.25
N GLU A 71 -28.10 58.26 -3.04
CA GLU A 71 -28.06 57.51 -1.78
C GLU A 71 -29.50 57.22 -1.31
N TYR A 72 -29.96 55.99 -1.52
CA TYR A 72 -31.32 55.56 -1.19
C TYR A 72 -31.36 54.87 0.18
N GLY A 73 -32.29 55.29 1.02
CA GLY A 73 -32.57 54.63 2.29
C GLY A 73 -33.82 55.20 2.93
N ALA A 74 -34.57 54.36 3.63
CA ALA A 74 -35.72 54.75 4.45
C ALA A 74 -35.50 54.37 5.91
N ALA A 75 -36.22 55.04 6.81
CA ALA A 75 -36.26 54.72 8.23
C ALA A 75 -37.58 54.00 8.57
N GLY A 76 -37.56 53.18 9.61
CA GLY A 76 -38.77 52.54 10.16
C GLY A 76 -39.27 51.30 9.42
N LEU A 77 -38.53 50.79 8.42
CA LEU A 77 -38.84 49.50 7.80
C LEU A 77 -38.24 48.36 8.63
N VAL A 78 -38.98 47.26 8.73
CA VAL A 78 -38.57 46.05 9.46
C VAL A 78 -38.79 44.85 8.55
N ASN A 79 -37.80 43.97 8.48
CA ASN A 79 -37.88 42.76 7.68
C ASN A 79 -38.60 41.61 8.42
N PRO A 80 -38.90 40.48 7.76
CA PRO A 80 -39.62 39.37 8.40
C PRO A 80 -38.92 38.75 9.62
N ALA A 81 -37.60 38.92 9.75
CA ALA A 81 -36.82 38.46 10.91
C ALA A 81 -36.80 39.49 12.05
N GLY A 82 -37.51 40.62 11.92
CA GLY A 82 -37.60 41.68 12.93
C GLY A 82 -36.43 42.68 12.92
N ALA A 83 -35.52 42.61 11.94
CA ALA A 83 -34.40 43.54 11.83
C ALA A 83 -34.78 44.80 11.04
N SER A 84 -34.26 45.95 11.47
CA SER A 84 -34.40 47.21 10.72
C SER A 84 -33.72 47.12 9.36
N THR A 85 -34.37 47.62 8.31
CA THR A 85 -33.84 47.63 6.94
C THR A 85 -34.02 48.98 6.26
N ALA A 86 -33.12 49.37 5.36
CA ALA A 86 -33.21 50.65 4.63
C ALA A 86 -34.12 50.54 3.41
N ILE A 87 -34.14 49.37 2.78
CA ILE A 87 -35.05 49.00 1.69
C ILE A 87 -35.63 47.62 1.98
N LEU A 88 -36.93 47.44 1.72
CA LEU A 88 -37.64 46.16 1.82
C LEU A 88 -38.33 45.85 0.50
N ILE A 89 -37.91 44.78 -0.15
CA ILE A 89 -38.54 44.22 -1.34
C ILE A 89 -39.27 42.96 -0.89
N GLN A 90 -40.59 42.99 -0.90
CA GLN A 90 -41.40 41.93 -0.32
C GLN A 90 -42.61 41.57 -1.17
N ASP A 91 -42.89 40.26 -1.28
CA ASP A 91 -44.09 39.68 -1.92
C ASP A 91 -44.28 40.09 -3.40
N LEU A 92 -43.18 40.29 -4.14
CA LEU A 92 -43.17 40.66 -5.56
C LEU A 92 -42.63 39.54 -6.46
N ASP A 93 -43.25 39.34 -7.62
CA ASP A 93 -42.83 38.35 -8.63
C ASP A 93 -42.49 39.02 -9.97
N TYR A 94 -41.55 38.47 -10.73
CA TYR A 94 -41.13 38.95 -12.05
C TYR A 94 -40.78 40.45 -12.08
N LEU A 95 -39.98 40.89 -11.11
CA LEU A 95 -39.51 42.28 -11.00
C LEU A 95 -38.04 42.40 -11.41
N THR A 96 -37.69 43.50 -12.08
CA THR A 96 -36.31 43.91 -12.32
C THR A 96 -36.08 45.29 -11.70
N ILE A 97 -35.10 45.41 -10.83
CA ILE A 97 -34.62 46.69 -10.30
C ILE A 97 -33.25 46.91 -10.91
N GLN A 98 -33.10 47.94 -11.74
CA GLN A 98 -31.87 48.17 -12.49
C GLN A 98 -31.41 49.61 -12.42
N ALA A 99 -30.11 49.79 -12.24
CA ALA A 99 -29.48 51.08 -12.45
C ALA A 99 -29.68 51.54 -13.90
N VAL A 100 -29.86 52.85 -14.08
CA VAL A 100 -29.73 53.46 -15.40
C VAL A 100 -28.27 53.37 -15.85
N ALA A 101 -28.02 53.19 -17.14
CA ALA A 101 -26.65 53.14 -17.67
C ALA A 101 -25.84 54.37 -17.20
N GLU A 102 -24.56 54.16 -16.86
CA GLU A 102 -23.64 55.18 -16.32
C GLU A 102 -23.99 55.73 -14.92
N HIS A 103 -25.13 55.33 -14.34
CA HIS A 103 -25.48 55.66 -12.97
C HIS A 103 -25.04 54.57 -11.98
N GLN A 104 -24.69 54.99 -10.76
CA GLN A 104 -24.28 54.10 -9.67
C GLN A 104 -25.12 54.39 -8.40
N PRO A 105 -26.39 53.98 -8.38
CA PRO A 105 -27.24 54.13 -7.20
C PRO A 105 -26.67 53.34 -6.01
N LYS A 106 -26.67 53.95 -4.82
CA LYS A 106 -26.20 53.34 -3.57
C LYS A 106 -27.35 53.23 -2.60
N VAL A 107 -27.55 52.06 -2.01
CA VAL A 107 -28.42 51.89 -0.84
C VAL A 107 -27.57 52.09 0.42
N LYS A 108 -27.94 53.10 1.20
CA LYS A 108 -27.22 53.51 2.40
C LYS A 108 -28.22 53.66 3.55
N PRO A 109 -28.11 52.84 4.61
CA PRO A 109 -29.00 52.99 5.75
C PRO A 109 -28.79 54.32 6.47
N LEU A 110 -29.90 54.92 6.91
CA LEU A 110 -29.90 56.19 7.63
C LEU A 110 -29.55 56.03 9.12
N ILE A 111 -29.66 54.81 9.64
CA ILE A 111 -29.47 54.46 11.06
C ILE A 111 -28.41 53.36 11.15
N ALA A 112 -27.40 53.53 12.01
CA ALA A 112 -26.38 52.53 12.24
C ALA A 112 -27.00 51.20 12.73
N GLY A 113 -26.47 50.06 12.27
CA GLY A 113 -27.00 48.73 12.60
C GLY A 113 -28.22 48.31 11.78
N THR A 114 -28.55 49.04 10.71
CA THR A 114 -29.66 48.74 9.79
C THR A 114 -29.15 48.00 8.55
N VAL A 115 -29.88 46.97 8.12
CA VAL A 115 -29.60 46.22 6.87
C VAL A 115 -29.84 47.13 5.66
N SER A 116 -29.00 47.08 4.61
CA SER A 116 -29.25 47.91 3.41
C SER A 116 -30.51 47.46 2.68
N VAL A 117 -30.58 46.19 2.30
CA VAL A 117 -31.71 45.64 1.52
C VAL A 117 -32.17 44.33 2.14
N SER A 118 -33.46 44.22 2.41
CA SER A 118 -34.09 42.95 2.76
C SER A 118 -35.00 42.51 1.60
N ILE A 119 -34.81 41.28 1.14
CA ILE A 119 -35.64 40.64 0.10
C ILE A 119 -36.42 39.52 0.76
N ALA A 120 -37.74 39.54 0.66
CA ALA A 120 -38.62 38.58 1.32
C ALA A 120 -39.70 38.05 0.37
N ASN A 121 -39.86 36.73 0.30
CA ASN A 121 -40.92 36.05 -0.46
C ASN A 121 -41.05 36.48 -1.93
N CYS A 122 -39.94 36.91 -2.55
CA CYS A 122 -39.93 37.36 -3.93
C CYS A 122 -39.64 36.21 -4.89
N LYS A 123 -40.21 36.25 -6.09
CA LYS A 123 -39.94 35.26 -7.14
C LYS A 123 -39.46 35.96 -8.42
N HIS A 124 -38.54 35.33 -9.15
CA HIS A 124 -38.03 35.84 -10.44
C HIS A 124 -37.48 37.28 -10.38
N LEU A 125 -36.89 37.67 -9.25
CA LEU A 125 -36.34 39.02 -9.02
C LEU A 125 -34.96 39.16 -9.65
N ILE A 126 -34.73 40.24 -10.40
CA ILE A 126 -33.41 40.65 -10.87
C ILE A 126 -33.06 41.98 -10.24
N VAL A 127 -31.90 42.06 -9.59
CA VAL A 127 -31.32 43.33 -9.15
C VAL A 127 -30.00 43.53 -9.90
N ASP A 128 -29.90 44.66 -10.60
CA ASP A 128 -28.83 44.95 -11.55
C ASP A 128 -28.21 46.33 -11.30
N GLY A 129 -26.92 46.41 -11.00
CA GLY A 129 -26.21 47.70 -10.91
C GLY A 129 -26.45 48.49 -9.63
N ILE A 130 -27.04 47.88 -8.59
CA ILE A 130 -27.32 48.55 -7.32
C ILE A 130 -26.17 48.33 -6.34
N ALA A 131 -25.58 49.41 -5.83
CA ALA A 131 -24.53 49.35 -4.80
C ALA A 131 -25.12 49.41 -3.39
N SER A 132 -24.42 48.86 -2.41
CA SER A 132 -24.68 48.98 -0.98
C SER A 132 -23.40 49.38 -0.26
N ASP A 133 -23.50 50.44 0.54
CA ASP A 133 -22.38 51.01 1.27
C ASP A 133 -22.67 51.00 2.77
N GLN A 134 -21.92 50.15 3.48
CA GLN A 134 -22.00 49.87 4.90
C GLN A 134 -20.66 50.19 5.60
N THR A 135 -19.82 51.06 5.03
CA THR A 135 -18.50 51.41 5.58
C THR A 135 -18.53 51.95 7.01
N VAL A 136 -19.67 52.48 7.47
CA VAL A 136 -19.88 53.02 8.81
C VAL A 136 -20.89 52.23 9.66
N ALA A 137 -21.44 51.13 9.14
CA ALA A 137 -22.58 50.44 9.75
C ALA A 137 -22.29 48.95 10.03
N GLN A 138 -22.88 48.45 11.13
CA GLN A 138 -22.51 47.15 11.72
C GLN A 138 -23.40 45.96 11.31
N ALA A 139 -24.21 46.10 10.27
CA ALA A 139 -25.18 45.09 9.86
C ALA A 139 -24.83 44.42 8.51
N ASP A 140 -25.68 43.50 8.06
CA ASP A 140 -25.58 42.87 6.74
C ASP A 140 -25.94 43.90 5.66
N ASN A 141 -25.25 43.89 4.51
CA ASN A 141 -25.72 44.68 3.37
C ASN A 141 -27.09 44.13 2.96
N TRP A 142 -27.17 42.87 2.53
CA TRP A 142 -28.41 42.27 2.08
C TRP A 142 -28.80 41.03 2.88
N GLN A 143 -30.08 40.89 3.15
CA GLN A 143 -30.68 39.69 3.73
C GLN A 143 -31.79 39.15 2.83
N VAL A 144 -31.79 37.85 2.58
CA VAL A 144 -32.73 37.20 1.65
C VAL A 144 -33.50 36.08 2.36
N PHE A 145 -34.84 36.17 2.26
CA PHE A 145 -35.81 35.29 2.90
C PHE A 145 -36.85 34.77 1.90
N GLY A 146 -37.13 33.46 1.91
CA GLY A 146 -38.23 32.80 1.20
C GLY A 146 -38.31 33.08 -0.30
N SER A 147 -37.21 33.49 -0.94
CA SER A 147 -37.21 34.03 -2.31
C SER A 147 -36.66 33.04 -3.32
N ASN A 148 -37.13 33.06 -4.56
CA ASN A 148 -36.73 32.09 -5.58
C ASN A 148 -36.45 32.74 -6.94
N ASN A 149 -35.61 32.13 -7.77
CA ASN A 149 -35.19 32.67 -9.07
C ASN A 149 -34.62 34.10 -8.91
N LEU A 150 -33.72 34.28 -7.95
CA LEU A 150 -33.08 35.56 -7.66
C LEU A 150 -31.79 35.71 -8.47
N THR A 151 -31.67 36.81 -9.21
CA THR A 151 -30.43 37.21 -9.86
C THR A 151 -29.95 38.53 -9.27
N VAL A 152 -28.73 38.53 -8.75
CA VAL A 152 -28.01 39.74 -8.31
C VAL A 152 -26.84 39.90 -9.26
N ARG A 153 -26.81 41.00 -10.01
CA ARG A 153 -25.76 41.22 -11.00
C ARG A 153 -25.25 42.64 -11.06
N ASN A 154 -23.97 42.80 -11.43
CA ASN A 154 -23.31 44.12 -11.51
C ASN A 154 -23.44 44.97 -10.23
N CYS A 155 -23.66 44.34 -9.08
CA CYS A 155 -23.86 45.03 -7.80
C CYS A 155 -22.52 45.24 -7.09
N THR A 156 -22.45 46.24 -6.20
CA THR A 156 -21.26 46.46 -5.35
C THR A 156 -21.67 46.44 -3.88
N PHE A 157 -20.98 45.65 -3.06
CA PHE A 157 -21.20 45.52 -1.63
C PHE A 157 -19.92 45.96 -0.91
N ASN A 158 -19.99 47.03 -0.13
CA ASN A 158 -18.82 47.63 0.51
C ASN A 158 -19.04 47.79 2.02
N GLY A 159 -18.16 47.23 2.85
CA GLY A 159 -18.27 47.34 4.31
C GLY A 159 -19.37 46.45 4.92
N GLY A 160 -19.60 46.57 6.22
CA GLY A 160 -20.62 45.82 6.96
C GLY A 160 -20.16 44.45 7.49
N GLN A 161 -21.10 43.74 8.13
CA GLN A 161 -20.88 42.39 8.68
C GLN A 161 -20.95 41.32 7.60
N ARG A 162 -21.89 41.42 6.66
CA ARG A 162 -22.04 40.48 5.53
C ARG A 162 -22.37 41.23 4.24
N GLY A 163 -22.03 40.64 3.10
CA GLY A 163 -22.47 41.14 1.80
C GLY A 163 -23.90 40.68 1.53
N ILE A 164 -24.11 39.39 1.35
CA ILE A 164 -25.45 38.80 1.27
C ILE A 164 -25.55 37.62 2.22
N ASN A 165 -26.59 37.65 3.05
CA ASN A 165 -26.96 36.59 3.96
C ASN A 165 -28.23 35.89 3.45
N PHE A 166 -28.07 34.65 3.01
CA PHE A 166 -29.17 33.79 2.58
C PHE A 166 -29.55 32.85 3.74
N SER A 167 -30.69 33.11 4.37
CA SER A 167 -31.06 32.47 5.66
C SER A 167 -32.35 31.64 5.61
N SER A 168 -32.76 31.20 4.42
CA SER A 168 -33.99 30.40 4.21
C SER A 168 -33.92 29.62 2.89
N THR A 169 -34.82 28.66 2.69
CA THR A 169 -34.90 27.82 1.47
C THR A 169 -35.09 28.67 0.20
N LEU A 170 -34.15 28.58 -0.74
CA LEU A 170 -34.19 29.23 -2.06
C LEU A 170 -34.00 28.14 -3.10
N TYR A 171 -34.76 28.09 -4.20
CA TYR A 171 -34.51 27.04 -5.21
C TYR A 171 -33.33 27.43 -6.10
N THR A 172 -33.36 28.59 -6.75
CA THR A 172 -32.26 29.02 -7.61
C THR A 172 -31.77 30.45 -7.34
N VAL A 173 -30.45 30.63 -7.27
CA VAL A 173 -29.80 31.94 -7.07
C VAL A 173 -28.65 32.10 -8.06
N VAL A 174 -28.58 33.26 -8.71
CA VAL A 174 -27.43 33.66 -9.52
C VAL A 174 -26.85 34.95 -8.95
N VAL A 175 -25.58 34.90 -8.53
CA VAL A 175 -24.81 36.09 -8.15
C VAL A 175 -23.70 36.25 -9.18
N GLU A 176 -23.75 37.30 -9.99
CA GLU A 176 -22.77 37.50 -11.06
C GLU A 176 -22.23 38.91 -11.23
N LYS A 177 -21.02 39.04 -11.76
CA LYS A 177 -20.42 40.35 -12.14
C LYS A 177 -20.40 41.38 -11.01
N SER A 178 -20.49 40.94 -9.76
CA SER A 178 -20.65 41.80 -8.60
C SER A 178 -19.34 41.94 -7.84
N VAL A 179 -19.17 43.05 -7.14
CA VAL A 179 -17.98 43.35 -6.33
C VAL A 179 -18.33 43.28 -4.85
N PHE A 180 -17.61 42.46 -4.09
CA PHE A 180 -17.72 42.35 -2.65
C PHE A 180 -16.41 42.82 -2.01
N GLN A 181 -16.44 43.90 -1.25
CA GLN A 181 -15.21 44.48 -0.73
C GLN A 181 -15.31 44.99 0.69
N ASN A 182 -14.22 44.85 1.44
CA ASN A 182 -14.08 45.37 2.80
C ASN A 182 -15.17 44.87 3.78
N ILE A 183 -15.76 43.70 3.55
CA ILE A 183 -16.73 43.07 4.45
C ILE A 183 -15.95 42.33 5.52
N ASN A 184 -15.49 43.08 6.53
CA ASN A 184 -14.50 42.58 7.49
C ASN A 184 -14.66 43.09 8.92
N LEU A 185 -15.86 43.57 9.27
CA LEU A 185 -16.10 44.24 10.54
C LEU A 185 -15.95 43.32 11.77
N LEU A 186 -16.48 42.11 11.69
CA LEU A 186 -16.48 41.11 12.76
C LEU A 186 -15.66 39.87 12.39
N ALA A 187 -15.27 39.08 13.39
CA ALA A 187 -14.59 37.81 13.19
C ALA A 187 -15.41 36.82 12.34
N THR A 188 -16.74 36.92 12.41
CA THR A 188 -17.71 36.07 11.70
C THR A 188 -18.22 36.71 10.40
N SER A 189 -17.52 37.70 9.85
CA SER A 189 -17.97 38.38 8.63
C SER A 189 -17.76 37.48 7.41
N ASP A 190 -18.74 37.45 6.52
CA ASP A 190 -18.74 36.64 5.31
C ASP A 190 -19.32 37.47 4.15
N ALA A 191 -18.62 37.57 3.02
CA ALA A 191 -19.14 38.35 1.89
C ALA A 191 -20.40 37.71 1.30
N LEU A 192 -20.39 36.39 1.11
CA LEU A 192 -21.58 35.59 0.83
C LEU A 192 -21.72 34.49 1.88
N GLU A 193 -22.84 34.49 2.59
CA GLU A 193 -23.17 33.45 3.58
C GLU A 193 -24.45 32.73 3.18
N PHE A 194 -24.37 31.40 3.10
CA PHE A 194 -25.51 30.51 2.86
C PHE A 194 -25.73 29.62 4.08
N LEU A 195 -26.86 29.81 4.76
CA LEU A 195 -27.23 29.13 6.00
C LEU A 195 -28.58 28.40 5.86
N ASN A 196 -28.64 27.19 6.41
CA ASN A 196 -29.86 26.53 6.89
C ASN A 196 -31.01 26.43 5.87
N ALA A 197 -30.71 25.88 4.69
CA ALA A 197 -31.65 25.84 3.59
C ALA A 197 -31.30 24.77 2.56
N SER A 198 -32.32 24.18 1.93
CA SER A 198 -32.15 23.41 0.70
C SER A 198 -32.09 24.34 -0.50
N TYR A 199 -31.09 24.14 -1.34
CA TYR A 199 -30.90 24.85 -2.61
C TYR A 199 -30.96 23.87 -3.78
N ALA A 200 -31.65 24.25 -4.85
CA ALA A 200 -31.74 23.42 -6.05
C ALA A 200 -30.59 23.72 -7.03
N GLU A 201 -30.21 24.99 -7.19
CA GLU A 201 -29.08 25.40 -8.03
C GLU A 201 -28.58 26.81 -7.64
N VAL A 202 -27.31 26.95 -7.27
CA VAL A 202 -26.70 28.25 -6.99
C VAL A 202 -25.49 28.47 -7.87
N ILE A 203 -25.49 29.58 -8.62
CA ILE A 203 -24.39 29.97 -9.50
C ILE A 203 -23.77 31.27 -8.98
N ILE A 204 -22.51 31.21 -8.60
CA ILE A 204 -21.71 32.37 -8.19
C ILE A 204 -20.61 32.54 -9.23
N GLN A 205 -20.77 33.51 -10.12
CA GLN A 205 -19.87 33.64 -11.27
C GLN A 205 -19.38 35.04 -11.60
N ASP A 206 -18.17 35.16 -12.13
CA ASP A 206 -17.67 36.44 -12.66
C ASP A 206 -17.64 37.57 -11.60
N ASN A 207 -17.59 37.24 -10.30
CA ASN A 207 -17.56 38.22 -9.21
C ASN A 207 -16.13 38.54 -8.77
N THR A 208 -15.96 39.71 -8.16
CA THR A 208 -14.69 40.16 -7.57
C THR A 208 -14.85 40.31 -6.06
N PHE A 209 -14.04 39.59 -5.28
CA PHE A 209 -14.00 39.66 -3.83
C PHE A 209 -12.67 40.26 -3.37
N LEU A 210 -12.70 41.36 -2.60
CA LEU A 210 -11.52 42.11 -2.19
C LEU A 210 -11.51 42.37 -0.68
N ASN A 211 -10.44 42.01 0.02
CA ASN A 211 -10.20 42.42 1.42
C ASN A 211 -11.36 42.12 2.39
N ASN A 212 -12.05 41.00 2.17
CA ASN A 212 -13.14 40.56 3.05
C ASN A 212 -12.56 39.69 4.18
N LYS A 213 -13.31 39.50 5.27
CA LYS A 213 -12.90 38.56 6.31
C LYS A 213 -12.81 37.14 5.72
N ARG A 214 -13.92 36.65 5.15
CA ARG A 214 -14.05 35.46 4.30
C ARG A 214 -14.90 35.82 3.07
N HIS A 215 -14.63 35.20 1.92
CA HIS A 215 -15.38 35.52 0.69
C HIS A 215 -16.69 34.72 0.61
N ILE A 216 -16.64 33.40 0.75
CA ILE A 216 -17.83 32.55 0.63
C ILE A 216 -17.85 31.53 1.77
N ARG A 217 -19.01 31.40 2.40
CA ARG A 217 -19.27 30.37 3.40
C ARG A 217 -20.53 29.58 3.06
N LEU A 218 -20.37 28.27 2.94
CA LEU A 218 -21.47 27.29 2.87
C LEU A 218 -21.48 26.50 4.18
N HIS A 219 -22.59 26.53 4.93
CA HIS A 219 -22.67 25.88 6.22
C HIS A 219 -24.04 25.21 6.43
N GLU A 220 -24.03 23.87 6.47
CA GLU A 220 -25.17 23.09 6.96
C GLU A 220 -25.32 23.27 8.47
N GLN A 221 -26.49 23.69 8.94
CA GLN A 221 -26.94 23.47 10.31
C GLN A 221 -28.33 22.81 10.32
N ALA A 222 -28.55 21.95 11.31
CA ALA A 222 -29.83 21.28 11.59
C ALA A 222 -30.32 20.21 10.57
N GLY A 223 -29.41 19.47 9.92
CA GLY A 223 -29.75 18.29 9.10
C GLY A 223 -30.34 18.61 7.72
N ASN A 224 -30.10 19.82 7.21
CA ASN A 224 -30.51 20.27 5.88
C ASN A 224 -29.34 20.11 4.89
N THR A 225 -29.61 19.61 3.69
CA THR A 225 -28.57 19.52 2.65
C THR A 225 -28.28 20.90 2.03
N ILE A 226 -27.05 21.40 2.17
CA ILE A 226 -26.54 22.54 1.41
C ILE A 226 -25.77 22.02 0.19
N GLY A 227 -26.31 22.18 -1.01
CA GLY A 227 -25.65 21.67 -2.20
C GLY A 227 -26.15 22.23 -3.53
N ASN A 228 -25.59 21.72 -4.63
CA ASN A 228 -25.81 22.18 -6.00
C ASN A 228 -25.24 23.59 -6.28
N PHE A 229 -23.98 23.80 -5.91
CA PHE A 229 -23.29 25.09 -6.10
C PHE A 229 -22.29 25.00 -7.25
N THR A 230 -22.33 25.97 -8.16
CA THR A 230 -21.27 26.24 -9.14
C THR A 230 -20.64 27.59 -8.82
N ILE A 231 -19.40 27.58 -8.36
CA ILE A 231 -18.60 28.76 -8.04
C ILE A 231 -17.54 28.89 -9.13
N ARG A 232 -17.70 29.84 -10.06
CA ARG A 232 -16.83 29.91 -11.23
C ARG A 232 -16.39 31.27 -11.72
N ARG A 233 -15.20 31.38 -12.31
CA ARG A 233 -14.70 32.63 -12.90
C ARG A 233 -14.70 33.83 -11.93
N ASN A 234 -14.57 33.57 -10.64
CA ASN A 234 -14.49 34.63 -9.64
C ASN A 234 -13.02 34.98 -9.39
N VAL A 235 -12.77 36.26 -9.08
CA VAL A 235 -11.48 36.75 -8.59
C VAL A 235 -11.60 37.02 -7.10
N MET A 236 -10.83 36.31 -6.29
CA MET A 236 -10.85 36.35 -4.84
C MET A 236 -9.48 36.76 -4.33
N ASN A 237 -9.36 38.02 -3.89
CA ASN A 237 -8.09 38.60 -3.48
C ASN A 237 -8.17 39.11 -2.03
N GLY A 238 -7.39 38.50 -1.14
CA GLY A 238 -7.24 38.98 0.23
C GLY A 238 -8.41 38.61 1.14
N SER A 239 -8.38 37.41 1.72
CA SER A 239 -9.17 37.11 2.91
C SER A 239 -8.39 37.50 4.18
N ILE A 240 -9.05 38.01 5.21
CA ILE A 240 -8.36 38.56 6.40
C ILE A 240 -8.46 37.60 7.59
N GLY A 241 -7.40 36.85 7.84
CA GLY A 241 -7.29 35.94 8.98
C GLY A 241 -8.28 34.78 8.96
N GLU A 242 -8.91 34.50 7.81
CA GLU A 242 -9.78 33.35 7.54
C GLU A 242 -9.53 32.84 6.11
N GLU A 243 -10.23 31.78 5.73
CA GLU A 243 -10.14 31.16 4.42
C GLU A 243 -10.87 31.99 3.34
N SER A 244 -10.53 31.80 2.06
CA SER A 244 -11.29 32.44 0.98
C SER A 244 -12.67 31.77 0.82
N LEU A 245 -12.72 30.44 0.76
CA LEU A 245 -13.96 29.65 0.75
C LEU A 245 -13.96 28.63 1.89
N ARG A 246 -15.09 28.52 2.59
CA ARG A 246 -15.30 27.50 3.61
C ARG A 246 -16.58 26.71 3.36
N LEU A 247 -16.45 25.39 3.25
CA LEU A 247 -17.53 24.44 3.04
C LEU A 247 -17.69 23.56 4.29
N ILE A 248 -18.90 23.47 4.83
CA ILE A 248 -19.22 22.68 6.03
C ILE A 248 -20.53 21.94 5.76
N GLY A 249 -20.50 20.60 5.74
CA GLY A 249 -21.68 19.77 5.41
C GLY A 249 -22.20 19.95 3.98
N ALA A 250 -21.38 20.45 3.06
CA ALA A 250 -21.83 20.77 1.70
C ALA A 250 -21.76 19.58 0.74
N ALA A 251 -22.73 19.46 -0.16
CA ALA A 251 -22.79 18.43 -1.20
C ALA A 251 -22.83 19.05 -2.61
N ASP A 252 -22.35 18.34 -3.63
CA ASP A 252 -22.53 18.72 -5.04
C ASP A 252 -22.04 20.15 -5.35
N VAL A 253 -20.77 20.43 -5.00
CA VAL A 253 -20.14 21.75 -5.19
C VAL A 253 -19.04 21.67 -6.23
N VAL A 254 -19.12 22.50 -7.27
CA VAL A 254 -18.10 22.69 -8.29
C VAL A 254 -17.44 24.06 -8.10
N ILE A 255 -16.13 24.07 -7.93
CA ILE A 255 -15.28 25.27 -7.84
C ILE A 255 -14.37 25.25 -9.07
N GLU A 256 -14.65 26.11 -10.06
CA GLU A 256 -13.96 26.07 -11.35
C GLU A 256 -13.54 27.43 -11.91
N ASN A 257 -12.42 27.51 -12.63
CA ASN A 257 -11.98 28.73 -13.30
C ASN A 257 -11.82 29.95 -12.38
N ASN A 258 -11.64 29.77 -11.07
CA ASN A 258 -11.47 30.88 -10.13
C ASN A 258 -9.99 31.25 -9.97
N VAL A 259 -9.75 32.53 -9.72
CA VAL A 259 -8.46 33.03 -9.25
C VAL A 259 -8.57 33.32 -7.75
N ILE A 260 -7.86 32.56 -6.93
CA ILE A 260 -7.89 32.66 -5.47
C ILE A 260 -6.50 33.05 -4.99
N MET A 261 -6.35 34.26 -4.47
CA MET A 261 -5.05 34.81 -4.14
C MET A 261 -5.00 35.56 -2.82
N ASN A 262 -3.81 35.57 -2.22
CA ASN A 262 -3.50 36.31 -1.00
C ASN A 262 -4.44 35.95 0.18
N SER A 263 -4.84 34.68 0.31
CA SER A 263 -5.72 34.24 1.39
C SER A 263 -5.02 34.36 2.75
N GLY A 264 -5.71 34.93 3.75
CA GLY A 264 -5.21 35.06 5.13
C GLY A 264 -5.09 33.74 5.88
N GLN A 265 -5.81 32.72 5.44
CA GLN A 265 -5.57 31.31 5.78
C GLN A 265 -5.51 30.46 4.50
N GLN A 266 -6.38 29.46 4.34
CA GLN A 266 -6.44 28.63 3.14
C GLN A 266 -7.24 29.29 2.00
N GLY A 267 -6.99 28.87 0.76
CA GLY A 267 -7.84 29.22 -0.37
C GLY A 267 -9.21 28.55 -0.25
N VAL A 268 -9.24 27.22 -0.21
CA VAL A 268 -10.47 26.43 -0.02
C VAL A 268 -10.34 25.53 1.19
N TYR A 269 -11.34 25.55 2.07
CA TYR A 269 -11.44 24.63 3.19
C TYR A 269 -12.71 23.78 3.10
N ILE A 270 -12.49 22.48 2.85
CA ILE A 270 -13.50 21.42 2.85
C ILE A 270 -13.54 20.81 4.25
N ASP A 271 -14.47 21.27 5.07
CA ASP A 271 -14.65 20.82 6.47
C ASP A 271 -15.54 19.57 6.53
N LEU A 272 -15.77 19.06 7.74
CA LEU A 272 -16.53 17.84 8.00
C LEU A 272 -17.92 17.84 7.35
N GLY A 273 -18.38 16.65 6.96
CA GLY A 273 -19.71 16.43 6.39
C GLY A 273 -19.84 16.74 4.89
N CYS A 274 -18.79 17.26 4.23
CA CYS A 274 -18.86 17.53 2.79
C CYS A 274 -18.85 16.25 1.93
N SER A 275 -19.46 16.29 0.75
CA SER A 275 -19.45 15.20 -0.25
C SER A 275 -19.58 15.73 -1.67
N ASN A 276 -19.14 14.97 -2.68
CA ASN A 276 -19.17 15.38 -4.09
C ASN A 276 -18.68 16.81 -4.35
N ILE A 277 -17.42 17.08 -3.98
CA ILE A 277 -16.78 18.38 -4.13
C ILE A 277 -15.74 18.28 -5.24
N THR A 278 -15.89 19.10 -6.27
CA THR A 278 -14.93 19.17 -7.38
C THR A 278 -14.26 20.54 -7.39
N VAL A 279 -12.93 20.56 -7.34
CA VAL A 279 -12.10 21.75 -7.43
C VAL A 279 -11.20 21.60 -8.65
N HIS A 280 -11.52 22.28 -9.76
CA HIS A 280 -10.73 22.16 -10.99
C HIS A 280 -10.47 23.46 -11.74
N HIS A 281 -9.41 23.50 -12.53
CA HIS A 281 -9.07 24.68 -13.35
C HIS A 281 -9.04 25.97 -12.51
N ASN A 282 -8.55 25.95 -11.26
CA ASN A 282 -8.39 27.16 -10.47
C ASN A 282 -6.91 27.54 -10.38
N THR A 283 -6.64 28.84 -10.25
CA THR A 283 -5.30 29.36 -9.95
C THR A 283 -5.27 29.84 -8.51
N PHE A 284 -4.47 29.19 -7.68
CA PHE A 284 -4.19 29.57 -6.30
C PHE A 284 -2.84 30.28 -6.21
N PHE A 285 -2.80 31.48 -5.61
CA PHE A 285 -1.58 32.28 -5.52
C PHE A 285 -1.39 32.85 -4.11
N LYS A 286 -0.32 32.43 -3.43
CA LYS A 286 0.13 32.95 -2.12
C LYS A 286 -0.94 32.93 -1.01
N SER A 287 -1.44 31.77 -0.61
CA SER A 287 -2.15 31.62 0.67
C SER A 287 -1.17 31.66 1.85
N SER A 288 -1.63 32.18 3.00
CA SER A 288 -0.83 32.25 4.23
C SER A 288 -0.69 30.88 4.91
N PHE A 289 -1.57 29.94 4.56
CA PHE A 289 -1.54 28.53 4.94
C PHE A 289 -1.60 27.66 3.66
N GLU A 290 -2.12 26.44 3.73
CA GLU A 290 -2.27 25.57 2.57
C GLU A 290 -3.27 26.14 1.55
N MET A 291 -3.08 25.87 0.27
CA MET A 291 -4.02 26.37 -0.75
C MET A 291 -5.39 25.69 -0.60
N ILE A 292 -5.36 24.38 -0.33
CA ILE A 292 -6.55 23.59 0.00
C ILE A 292 -6.31 22.84 1.29
N ARG A 293 -7.34 22.82 2.15
CA ARG A 293 -7.41 21.92 3.30
C ARG A 293 -8.67 21.09 3.22
N THR A 294 -8.54 19.79 3.49
CA THR A 294 -9.68 18.89 3.62
C THR A 294 -9.64 18.09 4.92
N ARG A 295 -10.79 18.05 5.61
CA ARG A 295 -11.07 17.14 6.73
C ARG A 295 -11.91 15.94 6.33
N VAL A 296 -12.27 15.82 5.06
CA VAL A 296 -13.10 14.74 4.53
C VAL A 296 -12.26 13.85 3.62
N THR A 297 -12.41 12.54 3.81
CA THR A 297 -11.93 11.52 2.86
C THR A 297 -13.11 10.83 2.21
N SER A 298 -13.47 11.30 1.02
CA SER A 298 -14.40 10.63 0.13
C SER A 298 -13.75 10.53 -1.25
N PRO A 299 -13.96 9.44 -2.02
CA PRO A 299 -13.60 9.40 -3.44
C PRO A 299 -14.29 10.48 -4.27
N ASP A 300 -15.33 11.11 -3.73
CA ASP A 300 -16.08 12.18 -4.40
C ASP A 300 -15.44 13.57 -4.19
N ILE A 301 -14.27 13.67 -3.53
CA ILE A 301 -13.48 14.90 -3.48
C ILE A 301 -12.44 14.86 -4.60
N VAL A 302 -12.66 15.67 -5.64
CA VAL A 302 -11.84 15.69 -6.86
C VAL A 302 -11.09 17.02 -6.93
N ILE A 303 -9.76 16.97 -7.02
CA ILE A 303 -8.90 18.16 -7.13
C ILE A 303 -7.95 18.01 -8.31
N LYS A 304 -8.24 18.65 -9.44
CA LYS A 304 -7.52 18.44 -10.72
C LYS A 304 -7.41 19.70 -11.56
N ASN A 305 -6.44 19.76 -12.44
CA ASN A 305 -6.21 20.88 -13.36
C ASN A 305 -5.99 22.23 -12.65
N ASN A 306 -5.57 22.26 -11.39
CA ASN A 306 -5.30 23.51 -10.67
C ASN A 306 -3.82 23.89 -10.77
N ILE A 307 -3.54 25.19 -10.69
CA ILE A 307 -2.19 25.71 -10.42
C ILE A 307 -2.13 26.16 -8.96
N PHE A 308 -1.14 25.69 -8.22
CA PHE A 308 -0.81 26.09 -6.86
C PHE A 308 0.54 26.79 -6.83
N TYR A 309 0.52 28.12 -6.72
CA TYR A 309 1.71 28.95 -6.57
C TYR A 309 1.83 29.42 -5.12
N GLY A 310 2.72 28.80 -4.35
CA GLY A 310 2.94 29.12 -2.95
C GLY A 310 3.87 30.30 -2.67
N ASN A 311 4.16 30.50 -1.39
CA ASN A 311 5.14 31.47 -0.87
C ASN A 311 6.37 30.78 -0.22
N GLY A 312 6.52 29.47 -0.41
CA GLY A 312 7.60 28.63 0.13
C GLY A 312 7.38 28.11 1.55
N THR A 313 6.29 28.47 2.23
CA THR A 313 6.12 28.17 3.67
C THR A 313 5.20 27.00 3.99
N HIS A 314 4.14 26.78 3.21
CA HIS A 314 3.13 25.76 3.47
C HIS A 314 2.94 24.85 2.25
N ALA A 315 2.47 23.63 2.49
CA ALA A 315 2.13 22.69 1.43
C ALA A 315 0.93 23.17 0.59
N ALA A 316 0.83 22.70 -0.66
CA ALA A 316 -0.33 22.99 -1.50
C ALA A 316 -1.64 22.44 -0.92
N LEU A 317 -1.57 21.23 -0.34
CA LEU A 317 -2.73 20.52 0.22
C LEU A 317 -2.39 19.91 1.58
N ALA A 318 -3.24 20.18 2.58
CA ALA A 318 -3.29 19.43 3.83
C ALA A 318 -4.54 18.54 3.88
N ALA A 319 -4.34 17.23 4.01
CA ALA A 319 -5.39 16.23 4.18
C ALA A 319 -5.15 15.41 5.45
N ALA A 320 -6.23 14.98 6.12
CA ALA A 320 -6.14 14.20 7.36
C ALA A 320 -5.78 12.71 7.15
N VAL A 321 -5.73 12.22 5.90
CA VAL A 321 -5.53 10.79 5.57
C VAL A 321 -5.02 10.60 4.12
N SER A 322 -4.67 9.35 3.74
CA SER A 322 -4.05 8.84 2.48
C SER A 322 -4.42 9.57 1.15
N PRO A 323 -3.57 9.49 0.09
CA PRO A 323 -3.68 10.40 -1.07
C PRO A 323 -5.03 10.29 -1.78
N LEU A 324 -5.48 11.42 -2.33
CA LEU A 324 -6.77 11.55 -3.01
C LEU A 324 -6.86 10.55 -4.19
N PRO A 325 -8.02 9.90 -4.39
CA PRO A 325 -8.15 8.89 -5.43
C PRO A 325 -8.34 9.54 -6.81
N GLY A 326 -7.31 9.54 -7.65
CA GLY A 326 -7.44 9.95 -9.05
C GLY A 326 -6.14 10.29 -9.76
N GLU A 327 -6.23 10.49 -11.08
CA GLU A 327 -5.18 11.19 -11.82
C GLU A 327 -5.18 12.67 -11.41
N ASP A 328 -4.24 13.04 -10.56
CA ASP A 328 -4.09 14.43 -10.12
C ASP A 328 -3.21 15.18 -11.12
N CYS A 329 -3.83 15.84 -12.09
CA CYS A 329 -3.13 16.72 -13.03
C CYS A 329 -3.10 18.14 -12.46
N ASN A 330 -2.30 18.39 -11.43
CA ASN A 330 -2.11 19.74 -10.88
C ASN A 330 -0.67 20.22 -11.15
N LEU A 331 -0.43 21.53 -11.08
CA LEU A 331 0.91 22.10 -11.05
C LEU A 331 1.15 22.76 -9.70
N ILE A 332 2.26 22.41 -9.06
CA ILE A 332 2.64 22.89 -7.73
C ILE A 332 4.00 23.54 -7.82
N PHE A 333 4.06 24.82 -7.46
CA PHE A 333 5.28 25.62 -7.48
C PHE A 333 5.42 26.46 -6.21
N ASN A 334 6.67 26.63 -5.75
CA ASN A 334 7.02 27.47 -4.61
C ASN A 334 6.22 27.17 -3.32
N VAL A 335 6.07 25.90 -2.94
CA VAL A 335 5.38 25.47 -1.70
C VAL A 335 6.37 24.91 -0.68
N GLY A 336 6.00 24.96 0.60
CA GLY A 336 6.77 24.38 1.71
C GLY A 336 6.39 22.92 2.00
N SER A 337 7.14 22.29 2.92
CA SER A 337 6.79 20.98 3.48
C SER A 337 5.50 21.07 4.30
N PRO A 338 4.68 20.00 4.44
CA PRO A 338 3.56 19.97 5.37
C PRO A 338 4.07 19.96 6.83
N THR A 339 4.65 21.06 7.29
CA THR A 339 4.87 21.29 8.72
C THR A 339 3.65 21.98 9.27
N ALA A 340 2.89 21.27 10.11
CA ALA A 340 1.96 21.90 11.02
C ALA A 340 2.73 22.97 11.81
N ALA A 341 2.20 24.19 11.87
CA ALA A 341 2.69 25.22 12.76
C ALA A 341 2.72 24.64 14.20
N GLY A 342 3.91 24.30 14.71
CA GLY A 342 4.13 23.79 16.07
C GLY A 342 4.71 22.38 16.24
N ALA A 343 5.08 21.64 15.19
CA ALA A 343 5.76 20.34 15.34
C ALA A 343 7.29 20.49 15.39
N THR A 344 7.92 20.01 16.47
CA THR A 344 9.39 20.02 16.66
C THR A 344 10.09 19.05 15.70
N GLU A 345 11.15 19.54 15.05
CA GLU A 345 12.04 18.81 14.15
C GLU A 345 12.65 17.56 14.83
N THR A 346 12.43 16.37 14.25
CA THR A 346 13.38 15.22 14.17
C THR A 346 12.64 13.97 13.70
N THR A 347 12.23 13.94 12.41
CA THR A 347 11.99 12.76 11.53
C THR A 347 10.82 12.97 10.54
N LEU A 348 10.94 13.87 9.57
CA LEU A 348 10.07 13.82 8.39
C LEU A 348 10.83 14.23 7.13
N GLN A 349 10.99 13.27 6.21
CA GLN A 349 11.40 13.51 4.82
C GLN A 349 10.41 14.48 4.13
N PRO A 350 10.83 15.21 3.07
CA PRO A 350 9.99 16.17 2.35
C PRO A 350 8.92 15.42 1.55
N ALA A 351 7.80 15.12 2.19
CA ALA A 351 6.68 14.47 1.56
C ALA A 351 5.71 15.54 1.06
N VAL A 352 5.83 15.93 -0.21
CA VAL A 352 4.72 16.50 -1.01
C VAL A 352 3.70 15.37 -1.25
N ALA A 353 3.22 14.73 -0.17
CA ALA A 353 2.42 13.52 -0.22
C ALA A 353 0.95 13.86 -0.10
N SER A 354 0.33 14.21 -1.20
CA SER A 354 -1.14 14.21 -1.30
C SER A 354 -1.70 14.18 -2.72
N PHE A 355 -0.88 14.48 -3.74
CA PHE A 355 -1.28 14.38 -5.14
C PHE A 355 -0.53 13.27 -5.90
N GLY A 356 -1.22 12.62 -6.82
CA GLY A 356 -0.76 11.49 -7.63
C GLY A 356 0.28 11.84 -8.70
N ALA A 357 0.79 10.80 -9.37
CA ALA A 357 1.97 10.84 -10.24
C ALA A 357 1.88 11.75 -11.49
N LYS A 358 0.71 12.31 -11.82
CA LYS A 358 0.54 13.26 -12.93
C LYS A 358 0.66 14.72 -12.50
N THR A 359 0.89 14.98 -11.21
CA THR A 359 1.09 16.34 -10.71
C THR A 359 2.51 16.80 -11.04
N LYS A 360 2.61 17.97 -11.66
CA LYS A 360 3.88 18.65 -11.94
C LYS A 360 4.34 19.37 -10.67
N ILE A 361 5.50 19.01 -10.14
CA ILE A 361 6.05 19.57 -8.91
C ILE A 361 7.33 20.33 -9.24
N GLY A 362 7.46 21.56 -8.73
CA GLY A 362 8.68 22.36 -8.85
C GLY A 362 8.82 23.13 -10.17
N GLN A 363 7.90 22.94 -11.13
CA GLN A 363 7.89 23.65 -12.40
C GLN A 363 7.18 25.00 -12.26
N ASP A 364 7.83 26.10 -12.66
CA ASP A 364 7.23 27.44 -12.64
C ASP A 364 6.09 27.52 -13.68
N PRO A 365 4.87 27.95 -13.32
CA PRO A 365 3.79 28.11 -14.29
C PRO A 365 4.02 29.22 -15.31
N LEU A 366 5.05 30.07 -15.16
CA LEU A 366 5.38 31.16 -16.08
C LEU A 366 4.20 32.11 -16.34
N PHE A 367 3.68 32.72 -15.28
CA PHE A 367 2.62 33.73 -15.39
C PHE A 367 3.11 35.03 -16.04
N VAL A 368 2.26 35.72 -16.79
CA VAL A 368 2.59 37.04 -17.43
C VAL A 368 3.08 38.06 -16.41
N SER A 369 2.46 38.12 -15.22
CA SER A 369 2.93 38.96 -14.12
C SER A 369 2.53 38.38 -12.77
N ILE A 370 3.47 38.37 -11.82
CA ILE A 370 3.24 38.02 -10.40
C ILE A 370 3.50 39.21 -9.47
N ALA A 371 3.69 40.40 -10.03
CA ALA A 371 4.00 41.61 -9.28
C ALA A 371 2.73 42.10 -8.56
N ALA A 372 2.85 42.32 -7.25
CA ALA A 372 1.73 42.69 -6.39
C ALA A 372 1.00 43.94 -6.92
N GLY A 373 -0.33 43.85 -7.08
CA GLY A 373 -1.18 44.91 -7.64
C GLY A 373 -1.21 44.97 -9.18
N SER A 374 -0.51 44.06 -9.86
CA SER A 374 -0.49 43.92 -11.32
C SER A 374 -0.45 42.44 -11.74
N GLU A 375 -1.00 41.57 -10.89
CA GLU A 375 -1.04 40.14 -11.14
C GLU A 375 -1.79 39.83 -12.43
N ASN A 376 -1.15 39.05 -13.29
CA ASN A 376 -1.73 38.54 -14.52
C ASN A 376 -1.33 37.06 -14.66
N PHE A 377 -2.27 36.19 -14.32
CA PHE A 377 -2.05 34.74 -14.28
C PHE A 377 -2.35 34.02 -15.61
N HIS A 378 -2.45 34.76 -16.71
CA HIS A 378 -2.32 34.13 -18.03
C HIS A 378 -0.93 33.50 -18.16
N LEU A 379 -0.85 32.40 -18.89
CA LEU A 379 0.39 31.66 -19.11
C LEU A 379 1.21 32.33 -20.21
N GLN A 380 2.51 32.45 -19.99
CA GLN A 380 3.46 32.85 -21.04
C GLN A 380 3.74 31.67 -21.99
N ASN A 381 4.37 31.97 -23.13
CA ASN A 381 4.90 30.96 -24.04
C ASN A 381 5.79 29.96 -23.28
N ASN A 382 5.68 28.68 -23.63
CA ASN A 382 6.42 27.55 -23.05
C ASN A 382 6.08 27.22 -21.58
N SER A 383 4.99 27.77 -21.04
CA SER A 383 4.53 27.35 -19.72
C SER A 383 4.30 25.83 -19.67
N PRO A 384 4.79 25.13 -18.63
CA PRO A 384 4.55 23.71 -18.42
C PRO A 384 3.09 23.39 -18.07
N ALA A 385 2.26 24.41 -17.84
CA ALA A 385 0.83 24.28 -17.63
C ALA A 385 0.01 24.22 -18.93
N ILE A 386 0.58 24.61 -20.08
CA ILE A 386 -0.11 24.58 -21.36
C ILE A 386 -0.33 23.13 -21.82
N ALA A 387 -1.57 22.81 -22.17
CA ALA A 387 -2.04 21.51 -22.62
C ALA A 387 -1.64 20.33 -21.71
N ALA A 388 -1.59 20.57 -20.39
CA ALA A 388 -1.15 19.60 -19.38
C ALA A 388 -2.29 19.06 -18.50
N GLY A 389 -3.52 19.53 -18.69
CA GLY A 389 -4.70 19.10 -17.94
C GLY A 389 -5.46 17.93 -18.55
N VAL A 390 -6.43 17.41 -17.80
CA VAL A 390 -7.38 16.39 -18.30
C VAL A 390 -8.70 17.03 -18.71
N ASN A 391 -9.33 16.55 -19.78
CA ASN A 391 -10.63 17.08 -20.20
C ASN A 391 -11.73 16.67 -19.19
N LEU A 392 -12.32 17.66 -18.51
CA LEU A 392 -13.42 17.50 -17.56
C LEU A 392 -14.77 18.01 -18.10
N GLY A 393 -14.85 18.33 -19.39
CA GLY A 393 -16.09 18.83 -20.02
C GLY A 393 -16.42 20.29 -19.73
N VAL A 394 -15.45 21.07 -19.24
CA VAL A 394 -15.60 22.52 -19.01
C VAL A 394 -15.44 23.25 -20.36
N ALA A 395 -16.41 24.10 -20.70
CA ALA A 395 -16.50 24.73 -22.02
C ALA A 395 -15.73 26.05 -22.14
N ASP A 396 -15.51 26.74 -21.03
CA ASP A 396 -14.84 28.04 -20.98
C ASP A 396 -13.78 28.11 -19.86
N ASP A 397 -13.02 29.21 -19.79
CA ASP A 397 -12.03 29.50 -18.76
C ASP A 397 -12.42 30.79 -17.97
N ALA A 398 -11.49 31.38 -17.21
CA ALA A 398 -11.74 32.58 -16.42
C ALA A 398 -12.05 33.85 -17.23
N ASP A 399 -11.54 34.00 -18.45
CA ASP A 399 -11.84 35.14 -19.33
C ASP A 399 -13.02 34.87 -20.29
N ARG A 400 -13.58 33.66 -20.19
CA ARG A 400 -14.65 33.11 -21.04
C ARG A 400 -14.17 32.74 -22.45
N GLY A 401 -12.88 32.58 -22.63
CA GLY A 401 -12.27 31.91 -23.76
C GLY A 401 -12.76 30.46 -23.81
N ALA A 402 -12.88 29.91 -25.02
CA ALA A 402 -13.26 28.51 -25.18
C ALA A 402 -12.18 27.60 -24.59
N ARG A 403 -12.56 26.41 -24.13
CA ARG A 403 -11.62 25.39 -23.65
C ARG A 403 -11.86 24.06 -24.37
N PRO A 404 -10.82 23.37 -24.87
CA PRO A 404 -9.41 23.77 -24.90
C PRO A 404 -9.09 24.74 -26.06
N GLN A 405 -7.97 25.47 -25.98
CA GLN A 405 -7.42 26.26 -27.08
C GLN A 405 -6.00 25.82 -27.43
N PRO A 406 -5.72 25.53 -28.72
CA PRO A 406 -6.71 25.32 -29.79
C PRO A 406 -7.58 24.08 -29.54
N VAL A 407 -8.79 24.00 -30.10
CA VAL A 407 -9.82 22.96 -29.82
C VAL A 407 -9.34 21.49 -29.87
N SER A 408 -8.21 21.20 -30.52
CA SER A 408 -7.61 19.86 -30.59
C SER A 408 -6.60 19.53 -29.48
N SER A 409 -6.35 20.42 -28.51
CA SER A 409 -5.41 20.22 -27.41
C SER A 409 -6.05 19.62 -26.15
N GLN A 410 -5.22 19.25 -25.17
CA GLN A 410 -5.67 19.10 -23.79
C GLN A 410 -5.90 20.49 -23.18
N PRO A 411 -6.79 20.63 -22.17
CA PRO A 411 -6.97 21.90 -21.47
C PRO A 411 -5.69 22.29 -20.70
N ASP A 412 -5.47 23.58 -20.56
CA ASP A 412 -4.40 24.11 -19.70
C ASP A 412 -4.70 23.91 -18.21
N LEU A 413 -3.66 23.79 -17.41
CA LEU A 413 -3.79 23.85 -15.95
C LEU A 413 -4.08 25.29 -15.51
N GLY A 414 -4.90 25.45 -14.45
CA GLY A 414 -5.23 26.75 -13.88
C GLY A 414 -6.48 27.40 -14.46
N ALA A 415 -6.72 28.65 -14.05
CA ALA A 415 -7.94 29.39 -14.33
C ALA A 415 -8.11 29.85 -15.78
N TYR A 416 -7.01 30.02 -16.52
CA TYR A 416 -6.99 30.57 -17.87
C TYR A 416 -6.56 29.51 -18.88
N GLU A 417 -7.07 29.61 -20.09
CA GLU A 417 -6.64 28.85 -21.26
C GLU A 417 -5.80 29.75 -22.15
N SER A 418 -4.69 29.24 -22.65
CA SER A 418 -3.78 29.95 -23.54
C SER A 418 -4.28 29.88 -24.97
N ALA A 419 -4.43 31.04 -25.62
CA ALA A 419 -4.63 31.12 -27.07
C ALA A 419 -3.33 30.87 -27.87
N LEU A 420 -2.21 30.64 -27.18
CA LEU A 420 -0.92 30.42 -27.83
C LEU A 420 -0.94 29.05 -28.52
N PRO A 421 -0.40 28.93 -29.74
CA PRO A 421 -0.22 27.62 -30.35
C PRO A 421 0.62 26.75 -29.41
N ILE A 422 0.31 25.45 -29.32
CA ILE A 422 1.19 24.49 -28.66
C ILE A 422 2.52 24.55 -29.41
N ILE A 423 3.48 25.32 -28.90
CA ILE A 423 4.85 25.27 -29.38
C ILE A 423 5.37 23.96 -28.82
N ALA A 424 5.55 23.00 -29.71
CA ALA A 424 6.23 21.78 -29.36
C ALA A 424 7.60 22.18 -28.77
N ALA A 425 7.82 21.88 -27.49
CA ALA A 425 9.04 22.21 -26.77
C ALA A 425 9.73 20.90 -26.35
N PRO A 426 11.06 20.79 -26.51
CA PRO A 426 11.81 19.69 -25.93
C PRO A 426 11.90 19.86 -24.41
N ASP A 427 11.94 18.76 -23.67
CA ASP A 427 12.09 18.77 -22.20
C ASP A 427 12.96 17.57 -21.79
N ILE A 428 14.13 17.81 -21.20
CA ILE A 428 15.19 16.83 -20.93
C ILE A 428 15.15 16.31 -19.49
N ALA A 429 14.61 15.12 -19.30
CA ALA A 429 14.60 14.48 -17.99
C ALA A 429 15.68 13.38 -17.85
N VAL A 430 16.33 13.33 -16.68
CA VAL A 430 17.16 12.22 -16.19
C VAL A 430 16.69 11.83 -14.80
N ASN A 431 16.36 10.55 -14.58
CA ASN A 431 15.96 10.05 -13.26
C ASN A 431 16.68 8.72 -12.95
N PRO A 432 17.51 8.64 -11.90
CA PRO A 432 17.82 9.68 -10.91
C PRO A 432 18.81 10.76 -11.43
N THR A 433 18.74 11.99 -10.93
CA THR A 433 19.70 13.07 -11.25
C THR A 433 21.05 12.93 -10.52
N SER A 434 21.25 11.83 -9.78
CA SER A 434 22.54 11.49 -9.17
C SER A 434 22.83 10.00 -9.29
N HIS A 435 24.10 9.68 -9.55
CA HIS A 435 24.55 8.32 -9.80
C HIS A 435 25.82 8.02 -8.99
N ASN A 436 25.74 7.05 -8.08
CA ASN A 436 26.87 6.61 -7.25
C ASN A 436 27.46 5.29 -7.75
N PHE A 437 28.71 5.33 -8.20
CA PHE A 437 29.47 4.19 -8.71
C PHE A 437 29.98 3.28 -7.58
N GLY A 438 29.78 3.64 -6.32
CA GLY A 438 30.23 2.87 -5.16
C GLY A 438 31.76 2.81 -5.08
N GLU A 439 32.28 1.83 -4.35
CA GLU A 439 33.72 1.56 -4.29
C GLU A 439 34.22 0.97 -5.61
N THR A 440 35.35 1.47 -6.10
CA THR A 440 36.03 0.98 -7.31
C THR A 440 37.53 0.96 -7.08
N ALA A 441 38.17 -0.15 -7.41
CA ALA A 441 39.61 -0.32 -7.22
C ALA A 441 40.41 0.73 -8.02
N ILE A 442 41.51 1.27 -7.45
CA ILE A 442 42.39 2.21 -8.17
C ILE A 442 42.84 1.58 -9.50
N GLY A 443 42.60 2.29 -10.60
CA GLY A 443 42.94 1.85 -11.95
C GLY A 443 41.92 0.89 -12.60
N ALA A 444 40.99 0.31 -11.82
CA ALA A 444 39.85 -0.43 -12.36
C ALA A 444 38.73 0.52 -12.80
N SER A 445 37.85 0.06 -13.69
CA SER A 445 36.75 0.86 -14.20
C SER A 445 35.40 0.21 -13.91
N ARG A 446 34.43 1.02 -13.48
CA ARG A 446 33.04 0.62 -13.26
C ARG A 446 32.11 1.53 -14.03
N THR A 447 31.08 0.97 -14.68
CA THR A 447 30.15 1.75 -15.51
C THR A 447 28.78 1.87 -14.88
N GLN A 448 28.09 2.98 -15.15
CA GLN A 448 26.66 3.16 -14.95
C GLN A 448 26.00 3.66 -16.23
N THR A 449 24.73 3.30 -16.39
CA THR A 449 23.90 3.79 -17.48
C THR A 449 23.00 4.90 -16.97
N ILE A 450 23.08 6.06 -17.60
CA ILE A 450 22.24 7.21 -17.35
C ILE A 450 21.22 7.25 -18.48
N VAL A 451 19.94 7.23 -18.11
CA VAL A 451 18.84 7.27 -19.09
C VAL A 451 18.42 8.72 -19.25
N VAL A 452 18.71 9.29 -20.41
CA VAL A 452 18.23 10.60 -20.83
C VAL A 452 16.92 10.40 -21.57
N SER A 453 15.89 11.15 -21.20
CA SER A 453 14.57 11.08 -21.81
C SER A 453 14.13 12.45 -22.29
N ASN A 454 13.32 12.46 -23.35
CA ASN A 454 12.61 13.66 -23.79
C ASN A 454 11.16 13.56 -23.34
N THR A 455 10.80 14.26 -22.27
CA THR A 455 9.42 14.34 -21.75
C THR A 455 8.60 15.43 -22.43
N GLY A 456 9.25 16.23 -23.29
CA GLY A 456 8.63 17.29 -24.06
C GLY A 456 7.90 16.81 -25.31
N SER A 457 7.29 17.75 -26.01
CA SER A 457 6.46 17.54 -27.21
C SER A 457 7.18 17.83 -28.53
N ALA A 458 8.36 18.45 -28.50
CA ALA A 458 9.27 18.58 -29.66
C ALA A 458 10.51 17.70 -29.54
N ASN A 459 11.26 17.60 -30.64
CA ASN A 459 12.54 16.92 -30.66
C ASN A 459 13.57 17.62 -29.75
N LEU A 460 14.02 16.90 -28.73
CA LEU A 460 15.15 17.30 -27.89
C LEU A 460 16.45 17.02 -28.64
N GLN A 461 17.25 18.06 -28.86
CA GLN A 461 18.60 17.99 -29.40
C GLN A 461 19.59 18.21 -28.28
N VAL A 462 20.37 17.17 -27.95
CA VAL A 462 21.51 17.28 -27.05
C VAL A 462 22.74 17.60 -27.88
N THR A 463 23.26 18.82 -27.72
CA THR A 463 24.34 19.40 -28.53
C THR A 463 25.73 19.16 -27.93
N ALA A 464 25.82 18.86 -26.63
CA ALA A 464 27.06 18.42 -25.99
C ALA A 464 26.78 17.60 -24.73
N THR A 465 27.67 16.65 -24.44
CA THR A 465 27.75 15.97 -23.14
C THR A 465 29.15 16.18 -22.60
N THR A 466 29.29 16.85 -21.45
CA THR A 466 30.61 17.19 -20.89
C THR A 466 30.73 16.83 -19.41
N LEU A 467 31.95 16.48 -18.99
CA LEU A 467 32.29 16.21 -17.59
C LEU A 467 33.04 17.41 -17.01
N SER A 468 32.62 17.86 -15.84
CA SER A 468 33.26 18.95 -15.09
C SER A 468 33.34 18.63 -13.60
N GLY A 469 34.06 19.46 -12.83
CA GLY A 469 34.29 19.26 -11.40
C GLY A 469 35.68 18.73 -11.07
N ALA A 470 35.99 18.67 -9.77
CA ALA A 470 37.33 18.44 -9.25
C ALA A 470 37.92 17.06 -9.63
N ASN A 471 37.08 16.02 -9.75
CA ASN A 471 37.51 14.67 -10.12
C ASN A 471 37.02 14.24 -11.51
N ALA A 472 36.68 15.18 -12.40
CA ALA A 472 36.13 14.87 -13.72
C ALA A 472 37.01 13.93 -14.56
N ALA A 473 38.34 14.02 -14.41
CA ALA A 473 39.30 13.16 -15.10
C ALA A 473 39.23 11.68 -14.68
N GLU A 474 38.60 11.37 -13.56
CA GLU A 474 38.38 10.01 -13.06
C GLU A 474 37.05 9.43 -13.59
N PHE A 475 36.29 10.21 -14.36
CA PHE A 475 35.08 9.77 -15.06
C PHE A 475 35.27 9.90 -16.57
N ALA A 476 34.57 9.07 -17.34
CA ALA A 476 34.56 9.17 -18.80
C ALA A 476 33.20 8.75 -19.36
N VAL A 477 32.75 9.45 -20.40
CA VAL A 477 31.57 9.02 -21.17
C VAL A 477 32.01 7.87 -22.08
N ALA A 478 31.66 6.64 -21.72
CA ALA A 478 32.07 5.43 -22.43
C ALA A 478 31.27 5.23 -23.74
N SER A 479 29.97 5.57 -23.74
CA SER A 479 29.14 5.56 -24.96
C SER A 479 27.88 6.41 -24.80
N GLY A 480 27.22 6.71 -25.92
CA GLY A 480 25.91 7.38 -25.92
C GLY A 480 25.90 8.90 -25.79
N GLY A 481 27.01 9.53 -25.35
CA GLY A 481 27.09 10.99 -25.17
C GLY A 481 27.62 11.82 -26.36
N ALA A 482 27.77 11.23 -27.55
CA ALA A 482 27.87 12.03 -28.78
C ALA A 482 26.55 12.80 -29.01
N THR A 483 26.55 13.87 -29.79
CA THR A 483 25.31 14.63 -30.04
C THR A 483 24.19 13.75 -30.55
N PHE A 484 22.96 14.00 -30.07
CA PHE A 484 21.81 13.17 -30.43
C PHE A 484 20.51 13.94 -30.40
N THR A 485 19.52 13.39 -31.10
CA THR A 485 18.15 13.87 -31.09
C THR A 485 17.22 12.79 -30.55
N LEU A 486 16.35 13.18 -29.62
CA LEU A 486 15.27 12.34 -29.09
C LEU A 486 13.94 12.91 -29.55
N ALA A 487 13.12 12.09 -30.20
CA ALA A 487 11.72 12.42 -30.41
C ALA A 487 10.98 12.53 -29.06
N SER A 488 9.81 13.18 -29.06
CA SER A 488 8.93 13.22 -27.88
C SER A 488 8.69 11.80 -27.33
N GLY A 489 8.87 11.63 -26.02
CA GLY A 489 8.73 10.35 -25.31
C GLY A 489 9.87 9.34 -25.54
N ALA A 490 10.86 9.65 -26.37
CA ALA A 490 11.99 8.77 -26.62
C ALA A 490 13.04 8.88 -25.51
N THR A 491 13.84 7.81 -25.36
CA THR A 491 14.95 7.74 -24.40
C THR A 491 16.25 7.35 -25.08
N ARG A 492 17.37 7.68 -24.42
CA ARG A 492 18.72 7.25 -24.78
C ARG A 492 19.53 6.92 -23.54
N ASN A 493 20.27 5.82 -23.65
CA ASN A 493 21.24 5.42 -22.66
C ASN A 493 22.59 6.09 -22.93
N VAL A 494 23.11 6.79 -21.92
CA VAL A 494 24.46 7.35 -21.88
C VAL A 494 25.24 6.56 -20.83
N VAL A 495 26.25 5.81 -21.27
CA VAL A 495 27.06 5.00 -20.37
C VAL A 495 28.26 5.82 -19.92
N VAL A 496 28.39 6.00 -18.62
CA VAL A 496 29.54 6.67 -17.99
C VAL A 496 30.34 5.64 -17.23
N SER A 497 31.67 5.73 -17.31
CA SER A 497 32.61 4.94 -16.53
C SER A 497 33.28 5.79 -15.47
N PHE A 498 33.50 5.23 -14.29
CA PHE A 498 34.34 5.75 -13.23
C PHE A 498 35.61 4.89 -13.13
N LYS A 499 36.79 5.51 -13.17
CA LYS A 499 38.11 4.89 -13.01
C LYS A 499 38.94 5.72 -12.03
N PRO A 500 38.90 5.42 -10.72
CA PRO A 500 39.60 6.21 -9.74
C PRO A 500 41.12 6.08 -9.86
N ALA A 501 41.84 7.18 -9.64
CA ALA A 501 43.30 7.23 -9.67
C ALA A 501 43.94 7.24 -8.27
N SER A 502 43.16 7.50 -7.22
CA SER A 502 43.60 7.52 -5.82
C SER A 502 42.46 7.18 -4.87
N VAL A 503 42.80 6.82 -3.62
CA VAL A 503 41.82 6.49 -2.57
C VAL A 503 40.97 7.71 -2.21
N GLY A 504 39.71 7.48 -1.87
CA GLY A 504 38.79 8.47 -1.32
C GLY A 504 37.64 8.84 -2.26
N SER A 505 36.69 9.60 -1.72
CA SER A 505 35.47 9.97 -2.43
C SER A 505 35.77 10.93 -3.57
N LYS A 506 35.19 10.64 -4.73
CA LYS A 506 35.32 11.36 -6.00
C LYS A 506 33.96 11.85 -6.44
N SER A 507 33.89 13.08 -6.90
CA SER A 507 32.69 13.63 -7.51
C SER A 507 32.98 14.38 -8.80
N ALA A 508 32.04 14.30 -9.73
CA ALA A 508 32.05 15.04 -10.97
C ALA A 508 30.61 15.37 -11.38
N ASN A 509 30.47 16.35 -12.27
CA ASN A 509 29.21 16.73 -12.86
C ASN A 509 29.22 16.32 -14.33
N LEU A 510 28.27 15.48 -14.72
CA LEU A 510 27.95 15.24 -16.12
C LEU A 510 26.90 16.26 -16.55
N THR A 511 27.16 17.01 -17.60
CA THR A 511 26.24 18.03 -18.11
C THR A 511 25.79 17.69 -19.53
N PHE A 512 24.51 17.86 -19.79
CA PHE A 512 23.90 17.76 -21.11
C PHE A 512 23.48 19.15 -21.57
N ALA A 513 24.20 19.71 -22.54
CA ALA A 513 23.75 20.91 -23.23
C ALA A 513 22.72 20.51 -24.29
N SER A 514 21.59 21.20 -24.34
CA SER A 514 20.48 20.86 -25.22
C SER A 514 19.77 22.08 -25.79
N ASN A 515 18.73 21.86 -26.59
CA ASN A 515 17.79 22.90 -27.02
C ASN A 515 16.55 23.01 -26.09
N ASP A 516 16.60 22.35 -24.94
CA ASP A 516 15.69 22.63 -23.83
C ASP A 516 16.04 24.02 -23.28
N ALA A 517 15.06 24.90 -23.10
CA ALA A 517 15.32 26.29 -22.75
C ALA A 517 15.49 26.50 -21.25
N ASP A 518 14.76 25.75 -20.44
CA ASP A 518 14.72 25.86 -18.98
C ASP A 518 15.68 24.91 -18.28
N GLU A 519 16.08 23.80 -18.92
CA GLU A 519 17.00 22.81 -18.34
C GLU A 519 18.32 22.67 -19.14
N ASN A 520 18.88 23.78 -19.62
CA ASN A 520 20.13 23.78 -20.39
C ASN A 520 21.28 24.61 -19.75
N PRO A 521 22.39 23.96 -19.32
CA PRO A 521 22.63 22.52 -19.37
C PRO A 521 22.01 21.78 -18.19
N LEU A 522 21.43 20.59 -18.43
CA LEU A 522 21.00 19.68 -17.38
C LEU A 522 22.23 19.08 -16.71
N MET A 523 22.29 19.13 -15.38
CA MET A 523 23.41 18.62 -14.59
C MET A 523 23.02 17.33 -13.85
N VAL A 524 23.86 16.30 -13.99
CA VAL A 524 23.76 15.02 -13.27
C VAL A 524 24.99 14.87 -12.38
N THR A 525 24.78 14.65 -11.09
CA THR A 525 25.87 14.47 -10.13
C THR A 525 26.37 13.03 -10.16
N LEU A 526 27.68 12.86 -10.38
CA LEU A 526 28.36 11.58 -10.33
C LEU A 526 29.18 11.48 -9.04
N MET A 527 29.07 10.35 -8.35
CA MET A 527 29.81 10.06 -7.13
C MET A 527 30.46 8.68 -7.25
N GLY A 528 31.63 8.49 -6.64
CA GLY A 528 32.26 7.18 -6.52
C GLY A 528 33.35 7.24 -5.46
N ASN A 529 33.79 6.08 -4.93
CA ASN A 529 34.89 6.03 -3.98
C ASN A 529 36.05 5.24 -4.59
N GLY A 530 37.20 5.88 -4.76
CA GLY A 530 38.43 5.17 -5.09
C GLY A 530 38.89 4.36 -3.87
N ALA A 531 39.13 3.07 -4.06
CA ALA A 531 39.61 2.19 -3.00
C ALA A 531 40.79 1.35 -3.52
N THR A 532 41.72 0.95 -2.67
CA THR A 532 42.72 -0.07 -3.02
C THR A 532 42.10 -1.43 -2.78
N ILE A 533 41.66 -2.15 -3.81
CA ILE A 533 40.97 -3.43 -3.62
C ILE A 533 41.34 -4.43 -4.73
N THR A 534 42.08 -5.49 -4.37
CA THR A 534 41.60 -6.89 -4.34
C THR A 534 42.65 -7.80 -3.69
N THR A 535 42.53 -8.10 -2.40
CA THR A 535 43.06 -9.35 -1.81
C THR A 535 41.87 -10.27 -1.52
N PRO A 536 41.98 -11.58 -1.76
CA PRO A 536 41.09 -12.51 -1.09
C PRO A 536 41.37 -12.44 0.41
N ASP A 537 40.32 -12.48 1.23
CA ASP A 537 40.44 -12.43 2.69
C ASP A 537 39.54 -13.52 3.26
N ILE A 538 40.15 -14.51 3.92
CA ILE A 538 39.46 -15.69 4.45
C ILE A 538 38.96 -15.42 5.86
N ALA A 539 37.66 -15.61 6.07
CA ALA A 539 37.09 -15.58 7.41
C ALA A 539 36.37 -16.89 7.69
N VAL A 540 36.64 -17.48 8.86
CA VAL A 540 35.98 -18.70 9.34
C VAL A 540 35.14 -18.41 10.57
N ASN A 541 33.90 -18.91 10.56
CA ASN A 541 32.98 -18.74 11.67
C ASN A 541 32.29 -20.07 12.02
N PRO A 542 32.41 -20.58 13.26
CA PRO A 542 33.24 -20.06 14.36
C PRO A 542 34.73 -20.46 14.22
N ALA A 543 35.65 -19.62 14.71
CA ALA A 543 37.11 -19.89 14.73
C ALA A 543 37.53 -20.97 15.76
N ALA A 544 36.64 -21.33 16.68
CA ALA A 544 36.77 -22.50 17.52
C ALA A 544 35.39 -23.08 17.77
N HIS A 545 35.30 -24.40 17.75
CA HIS A 545 34.06 -25.10 18.03
C HIS A 545 34.25 -26.14 19.13
N ASN A 546 33.34 -26.13 20.11
CA ASN A 546 33.24 -27.19 21.11
C ASN A 546 31.96 -28.00 20.87
N TYR A 547 32.11 -29.27 20.51
CA TYR A 547 31.00 -30.22 20.34
C TYR A 547 30.29 -30.55 21.66
N GLY A 548 30.78 -30.01 22.78
CA GLY A 548 30.28 -30.26 24.11
C GLY A 548 30.49 -31.72 24.47
N ASP A 549 29.52 -32.28 25.16
CA ASP A 549 29.56 -33.68 25.55
C ASP A 549 28.86 -34.54 24.52
N VAL A 550 29.64 -35.43 23.91
CA VAL A 550 29.15 -36.37 22.92
C VAL A 550 29.25 -37.76 23.51
N ALA A 551 28.16 -38.52 23.43
CA ALA A 551 28.15 -39.86 23.98
C ALA A 551 29.15 -40.75 23.21
N THR A 552 29.95 -41.56 23.92
CA THR A 552 30.93 -42.44 23.27
C THR A 552 30.27 -43.32 22.20
N GLY A 553 30.86 -43.36 21.00
CA GLY A 553 30.35 -44.10 19.85
C GLY A 553 29.30 -43.37 19.00
N THR A 554 28.76 -42.25 19.47
CA THR A 554 27.85 -41.36 18.73
C THR A 554 28.60 -40.19 18.10
N SER A 555 28.00 -39.55 17.09
CA SER A 555 28.60 -38.43 16.39
C SER A 555 27.81 -37.15 16.67
N ALA A 556 28.51 -36.04 16.88
CA ALA A 556 27.97 -34.71 16.76
C ALA A 556 28.56 -34.04 15.53
N MET A 557 27.76 -33.28 14.79
CA MET A 557 28.20 -32.54 13.61
C MET A 557 28.10 -31.05 13.87
N GLN A 558 29.01 -30.30 13.25
CA GLN A 558 29.09 -28.86 13.34
C GLN A 558 29.40 -28.28 11.98
N THR A 559 28.76 -27.15 11.70
CA THR A 559 28.96 -26.41 10.47
C THR A 559 29.91 -25.25 10.76
N ILE A 560 30.96 -25.17 9.96
CA ILE A 560 31.89 -24.06 9.93
C ILE A 560 31.62 -23.33 8.62
N GLU A 561 31.28 -22.05 8.71
CA GLU A 561 31.19 -21.19 7.54
C GLU A 561 32.58 -20.68 7.18
N VAL A 562 33.00 -20.92 5.94
CA VAL A 562 34.18 -20.33 5.34
C VAL A 562 33.70 -19.26 4.38
N SER A 563 34.07 -18.02 4.61
CA SER A 563 33.63 -16.86 3.84
C SER A 563 34.81 -16.13 3.24
N ASN A 564 34.59 -15.54 2.08
CA ASN A 564 35.52 -14.59 1.48
C ASN A 564 35.03 -13.18 1.79
N THR A 565 35.52 -12.59 2.89
CA THR A 565 35.27 -11.19 3.28
C THR A 565 36.07 -10.22 2.41
N GLY A 566 37.05 -10.76 1.68
CA GLY A 566 37.82 -10.04 0.70
C GLY A 566 37.08 -9.77 -0.59
N THR A 567 37.84 -9.19 -1.50
CA THR A 567 37.34 -8.54 -2.70
C THR A 567 37.90 -9.13 -3.98
N ALA A 568 38.86 -10.06 -3.87
CA ALA A 568 39.31 -10.97 -4.93
C ALA A 568 38.70 -12.38 -4.76
N ILE A 569 38.87 -13.28 -5.74
CA ILE A 569 38.48 -14.70 -5.57
C ILE A 569 39.40 -15.38 -4.56
N LEU A 570 38.81 -15.94 -3.50
CA LEU A 570 39.49 -16.79 -2.54
C LEU A 570 39.52 -18.22 -3.06
N GLU A 571 40.72 -18.78 -3.19
CA GLU A 571 40.97 -20.18 -3.54
C GLU A 571 41.47 -20.92 -2.30
N VAL A 572 40.65 -21.85 -1.78
CA VAL A 572 41.05 -22.75 -0.69
C VAL A 572 41.57 -24.05 -1.31
N THR A 573 42.86 -24.31 -1.12
CA THR A 573 43.60 -25.36 -1.83
C THR A 573 43.66 -26.67 -1.06
N ALA A 574 43.63 -26.64 0.28
CA ALA A 574 43.69 -27.84 1.12
C ALA A 574 42.94 -27.65 2.47
N THR A 575 42.44 -28.77 3.01
CA THR A 575 41.88 -28.87 4.37
C THR A 575 42.48 -30.07 5.07
N ALA A 576 42.99 -29.89 6.30
CA ALA A 576 43.65 -30.95 7.07
C ALA A 576 43.24 -30.95 8.54
N LEU A 577 43.02 -32.13 9.12
CA LEU A 577 42.81 -32.32 10.56
C LEU A 577 44.11 -32.85 11.18
N ALA A 578 44.60 -32.20 12.24
CA ALA A 578 45.83 -32.59 12.94
C ALA A 578 45.66 -32.59 14.46
N GLY A 579 46.36 -33.50 15.14
CA GLY A 579 46.34 -33.65 16.60
C GLY A 579 46.20 -35.11 17.05
N ALA A 580 46.40 -35.37 18.35
CA ALA A 580 46.43 -36.72 18.93
C ALA A 580 45.13 -37.52 18.77
N ASN A 581 44.00 -36.85 18.48
CA ASN A 581 42.68 -37.45 18.30
C ASN A 581 42.08 -37.16 16.92
N ALA A 582 42.90 -36.86 15.90
CA ALA A 582 42.44 -36.52 14.56
C ALA A 582 41.47 -37.56 13.97
N ASP A 583 41.71 -38.85 14.22
CA ASP A 583 40.86 -39.96 13.76
C ASP A 583 39.44 -39.97 14.36
N GLU A 584 39.21 -39.23 15.45
CA GLU A 584 37.89 -39.05 16.07
C GLU A 584 37.09 -37.88 15.47
N PHE A 585 37.71 -37.12 14.54
CA PHE A 585 37.08 -36.03 13.80
C PHE A 585 37.13 -36.33 12.29
N SER A 586 36.12 -35.90 11.55
CA SER A 586 36.15 -36.06 10.08
C SER A 586 35.34 -34.99 9.38
N ILE A 587 35.90 -34.48 8.27
CA ILE A 587 35.22 -33.56 7.35
C ILE A 587 34.21 -34.38 6.55
N GLN A 588 32.93 -34.12 6.75
CA GLN A 588 31.84 -34.85 6.10
C GLN A 588 31.49 -34.25 4.74
N SER A 589 31.56 -32.92 4.60
CA SER A 589 31.31 -32.22 3.36
C SER A 589 31.91 -30.81 3.37
N GLY A 590 32.10 -30.22 2.19
CA GLY A 590 32.54 -28.83 2.04
C GLY A 590 34.05 -28.58 2.20
N GLY A 591 34.87 -29.64 2.30
CA GLY A 591 36.33 -29.54 2.31
C GLY A 591 36.93 -29.08 0.97
N ALA A 592 38.23 -28.79 0.97
CA ALA A 592 39.00 -28.34 -0.20
C ALA A 592 39.17 -29.43 -1.28
N PRO A 593 39.46 -29.05 -2.54
CA PRO A 593 39.62 -27.68 -3.04
C PRO A 593 38.30 -27.00 -3.40
N PHE A 594 38.22 -25.68 -3.21
CA PHE A 594 37.09 -24.85 -3.70
C PHE A 594 37.47 -23.39 -3.89
N ILE A 595 36.64 -22.65 -4.64
CA ILE A 595 36.77 -21.21 -4.84
C ILE A 595 35.54 -20.47 -4.32
N LEU A 596 35.73 -19.25 -3.80
CA LEU A 596 34.69 -18.34 -3.35
C LEU A 596 34.87 -16.98 -4.03
N ALA A 597 33.83 -16.52 -4.72
CA ALA A 597 33.76 -15.13 -5.17
C ALA A 597 33.70 -14.19 -3.95
N SER A 598 34.00 -12.90 -4.13
CA SER A 598 33.89 -11.91 -3.07
C SER A 598 32.48 -11.92 -2.45
N GLY A 599 32.40 -11.92 -1.12
CA GLY A 599 31.16 -11.99 -0.35
C GLY A 599 30.45 -13.34 -0.39
N ALA A 600 31.02 -14.35 -1.06
CA ALA A 600 30.47 -15.70 -1.05
C ALA A 600 30.99 -16.49 0.15
N SER A 601 30.14 -17.38 0.66
CA SER A 601 30.46 -18.32 1.73
C SER A 601 30.24 -19.76 1.30
N ARG A 602 30.90 -20.68 2.01
CA ARG A 602 30.70 -22.12 1.91
C ARG A 602 30.62 -22.71 3.31
N GLU A 603 29.64 -23.58 3.48
CA GLU A 603 29.53 -24.41 4.68
C GLU A 603 30.42 -25.65 4.56
N MET A 604 31.22 -25.88 5.61
CA MET A 604 31.98 -27.10 5.81
C MET A 604 31.44 -27.82 7.04
N VAL A 605 31.05 -29.08 6.87
CA VAL A 605 30.49 -29.89 7.96
C VAL A 605 31.58 -30.80 8.49
N VAL A 606 31.89 -30.65 9.78
CA VAL A 606 32.86 -31.48 10.48
C VAL A 606 32.14 -32.26 11.57
N SER A 607 32.49 -33.53 11.73
CA SER A 607 31.92 -34.41 12.75
C SER A 607 32.95 -34.76 13.80
N PHE A 608 32.49 -34.91 15.04
CA PHE A 608 33.23 -35.45 16.17
C PHE A 608 32.54 -36.72 16.67
N ARG A 609 33.29 -37.83 16.72
CA ARG A 609 32.83 -39.14 17.19
C ARG A 609 33.79 -39.69 18.24
N PRO A 610 33.60 -39.37 19.53
CA PRO A 610 34.51 -39.85 20.56
C PRO A 610 34.42 -41.37 20.73
N VAL A 611 35.57 -42.04 20.71
CA VAL A 611 35.66 -43.50 20.97
C VAL A 611 35.93 -43.82 22.44
N SER A 612 36.32 -42.83 23.23
CA SER A 612 36.52 -42.95 24.68
C SER A 612 36.07 -41.69 25.40
N ALA A 613 35.75 -41.84 26.70
CA ALA A 613 35.40 -40.71 27.54
C ALA A 613 36.60 -39.78 27.78
N GLY A 614 36.33 -38.50 28.01
CA GLY A 614 37.35 -37.47 28.24
C GLY A 614 37.43 -36.42 27.15
N ALA A 615 38.19 -35.35 27.40
CA ALA A 615 38.35 -34.24 26.46
C ALA A 615 39.22 -34.64 25.26
N LYS A 616 38.80 -34.20 24.08
CA LYS A 616 39.44 -34.40 22.78
C LYS A 616 39.57 -33.04 22.13
N SER A 617 40.71 -32.78 21.49
CA SER A 617 40.93 -31.54 20.75
C SER A 617 41.81 -31.78 19.55
N VAL A 618 41.46 -31.18 18.42
CA VAL A 618 42.22 -31.22 17.17
C VAL A 618 42.19 -29.84 16.51
N THR A 619 43.12 -29.60 15.59
CA THR A 619 43.17 -28.39 14.77
C THR A 619 42.76 -28.74 13.35
N LEU A 620 41.78 -28.02 12.82
CA LEU A 620 41.44 -28.02 11.41
C LEU A 620 42.17 -26.85 10.73
N THR A 621 42.98 -27.11 9.71
CA THR A 621 43.69 -26.08 8.94
C THR A 621 43.12 -25.98 7.54
N LEU A 622 42.82 -24.77 7.08
CA LEU A 622 42.45 -24.45 5.70
C LEU A 622 43.59 -23.64 5.06
N SER A 623 44.15 -24.10 3.95
CA SER A 623 45.20 -23.38 3.20
C SER A 623 44.59 -22.64 2.01
N CYS A 624 44.98 -21.39 1.76
CA CYS A 624 44.36 -20.57 0.72
C CYS A 624 45.32 -19.55 0.09
N ASN A 625 44.82 -18.79 -0.89
CA ASN A 625 45.56 -17.73 -1.61
C ASN A 625 45.40 -16.33 -1.00
N ASP A 626 44.84 -16.23 0.21
CA ASP A 626 44.85 -15.00 1.01
C ASP A 626 46.32 -14.60 1.31
N PRO A 627 46.75 -13.39 0.90
CA PRO A 627 48.15 -12.97 0.97
C PRO A 627 48.62 -12.62 2.38
N ASP A 628 47.74 -12.24 3.30
CA ASP A 628 48.07 -11.95 4.70
C ASP A 628 47.67 -13.08 5.65
N GLU A 629 46.72 -13.94 5.28
CA GLU A 629 46.36 -15.16 6.01
C GLU A 629 46.35 -16.42 5.11
N ASN A 630 47.54 -16.84 4.64
CA ASN A 630 47.67 -17.98 3.71
C ASN A 630 47.22 -19.36 4.28
N HIS A 631 46.92 -19.42 5.58
CA HIS A 631 46.18 -20.50 6.20
C HIS A 631 45.38 -20.01 7.40
N VAL A 632 44.20 -20.57 7.63
CA VAL A 632 43.39 -20.31 8.83
C VAL A 632 43.18 -21.59 9.62
N GLN A 633 43.21 -21.49 10.95
CA GLN A 633 43.08 -22.63 11.86
C GLN A 633 41.81 -22.53 12.70
N VAL A 634 41.03 -23.62 12.72
CA VAL A 634 39.86 -23.78 13.57
C VAL A 634 40.14 -24.82 14.64
N THR A 635 39.97 -24.44 15.91
CA THR A 635 40.12 -25.40 17.02
C THR A 635 38.84 -26.19 17.20
N LEU A 636 38.91 -27.51 17.11
CA LEU A 636 37.77 -28.40 17.32
C LEU A 636 37.98 -29.18 18.62
N SER A 637 37.06 -29.05 19.56
CA SER A 637 37.13 -29.69 20.88
C SER A 637 35.82 -30.37 21.24
N GLY A 638 35.87 -31.39 22.09
CA GLY A 638 34.68 -32.05 22.59
C GLY A 638 35.03 -33.03 23.69
N SER A 639 34.06 -33.43 24.50
CA SER A 639 34.26 -34.44 25.54
C SER A 639 33.43 -35.67 25.24
N GLY A 640 34.08 -36.84 25.18
CA GLY A 640 33.35 -38.09 25.29
C GLY A 640 32.73 -38.18 26.69
N ARG A 641 31.40 -38.29 26.80
CA ARG A 641 30.73 -38.57 28.09
C ARG A 641 29.87 -39.83 28.02
N THR A 642 29.65 -40.44 29.16
CA THR A 642 28.59 -41.43 29.34
C THR A 642 27.27 -40.66 29.54
N SER A 643 26.27 -40.85 28.67
CA SER A 643 25.08 -39.97 28.57
C SER A 643 24.19 -39.94 29.83
N SER A 644 23.72 -38.76 30.28
CA SER A 644 22.56 -38.60 31.20
C SER A 644 21.86 -37.22 31.06
N SER A 645 20.52 -37.16 30.90
CA SER A 645 19.59 -36.02 31.20
C SER A 645 18.15 -36.24 30.66
N ALA A 646 17.15 -35.57 31.26
CA ALA A 646 15.71 -35.88 31.33
C ALA A 646 14.83 -35.33 30.16
N ASN A 647 13.87 -36.17 29.74
CA ASN A 647 12.89 -36.04 28.63
C ASN A 647 13.41 -36.03 27.18
N ASN A 648 14.45 -36.84 26.94
CA ASN A 648 14.93 -37.31 25.64
C ASN A 648 14.38 -38.71 25.32
N TYR A 649 13.06 -38.91 25.40
CA TYR A 649 12.51 -40.25 25.15
C TYR A 649 12.48 -40.53 23.64
N LEU A 650 13.29 -41.49 23.23
CA LEU A 650 13.17 -42.15 21.94
C LEU A 650 11.77 -42.74 21.79
N LEU A 651 11.29 -43.43 22.83
CA LEU A 651 9.96 -44.03 22.90
C LEU A 651 9.27 -43.63 24.20
N LEU A 652 8.07 -43.05 24.08
CA LEU A 652 7.21 -42.67 25.20
C LEU A 652 5.83 -43.33 25.01
N ALA A 653 5.41 -44.21 25.94
CA ALA A 653 4.15 -44.96 25.82
C ALA A 653 3.20 -44.83 27.01
N ALA A 654 1.90 -44.72 26.73
CA ALA A 654 0.87 -44.53 27.76
C ALA A 654 0.60 -45.80 28.56
N ASN A 655 0.77 -46.94 27.90
CA ASN A 655 0.43 -48.24 28.44
C ASN A 655 1.59 -49.23 28.27
N LYS A 656 2.13 -49.38 27.05
CA LYS A 656 3.09 -50.47 26.80
C LYS A 656 4.16 -50.10 25.76
N ILE A 657 5.41 -50.46 26.05
CA ILE A 657 6.47 -50.61 25.06
C ILE A 657 6.82 -52.09 24.98
N GLU A 658 6.77 -52.69 23.79
CA GLU A 658 7.18 -54.08 23.57
C GLU A 658 8.13 -54.19 22.38
N LEU A 659 9.32 -54.74 22.63
CA LEU A 659 10.39 -54.90 21.64
C LEU A 659 10.63 -56.40 21.41
N LYS A 660 10.68 -56.82 20.15
CA LYS A 660 10.78 -58.22 19.71
C LYS A 660 12.05 -58.42 18.89
N GLY A 661 13.22 -58.43 19.53
CA GLY A 661 14.50 -58.72 18.85
C GLY A 661 14.99 -57.61 17.90
N GLN A 662 14.86 -56.34 18.28
CA GLN A 662 15.30 -55.18 17.49
C GLN A 662 16.84 -55.17 17.27
N LYS A 663 17.34 -54.67 16.14
CA LYS A 663 18.79 -54.66 15.89
C LYS A 663 19.52 -53.69 16.81
N LYS A 664 19.01 -52.45 16.90
CA LYS A 664 19.63 -51.38 17.69
C LYS A 664 18.61 -50.31 18.05
N SER A 665 18.71 -49.74 19.25
CA SER A 665 18.04 -48.47 19.57
C SER A 665 18.91 -47.53 20.44
N GLU A 666 18.72 -46.22 20.29
CA GLU A 666 19.50 -45.19 20.99
C GLU A 666 18.61 -44.06 21.53
N GLY A 667 18.72 -43.75 22.82
CA GLY A 667 17.91 -42.74 23.52
C GLY A 667 17.03 -43.35 24.61
N ASN A 668 16.51 -42.53 25.52
CA ASN A 668 15.78 -43.05 26.68
C ASN A 668 14.41 -43.62 26.28
N MET A 669 13.85 -44.55 27.05
CA MET A 669 12.48 -45.03 26.85
C MET A 669 11.67 -44.90 28.14
N HIS A 670 10.41 -44.50 28.02
CA HIS A 670 9.50 -44.41 29.16
C HIS A 670 8.12 -44.99 28.86
N SER A 671 7.62 -45.83 29.76
CA SER A 671 6.25 -46.34 29.73
C SER A 671 5.51 -45.98 31.03
N ASN A 672 4.32 -45.41 30.91
CA ASN A 672 3.40 -45.21 32.04
C ASN A 672 2.72 -46.51 32.51
N GLY A 673 2.90 -47.60 31.76
CA GLY A 673 2.52 -48.95 32.17
C GLY A 673 3.72 -49.89 32.07
N GLU A 674 3.66 -50.89 31.21
CA GLU A 674 4.64 -51.97 31.13
C GLU A 674 5.69 -51.75 30.03
N MET A 675 6.86 -52.38 30.21
CA MET A 675 7.93 -52.43 29.21
C MET A 675 8.46 -53.87 29.08
N VAL A 676 8.46 -54.41 27.86
CA VAL A 676 8.85 -55.81 27.60
C VAL A 676 9.86 -55.88 26.46
N PHE A 677 11.06 -56.35 26.75
CA PHE A 677 12.05 -56.76 25.76
C PHE A 677 11.99 -58.29 25.66
N ASN A 678 11.48 -58.80 24.55
CA ASN A 678 11.50 -60.24 24.23
C ASN A 678 12.91 -60.68 23.79
N ASP A 679 13.11 -61.97 23.46
CA ASP A 679 14.42 -62.51 23.10
C ASP A 679 15.12 -61.66 22.03
N GLY A 680 16.31 -61.18 22.38
CA GLY A 680 16.96 -60.06 21.70
C GLY A 680 17.78 -60.45 20.47
N TYR A 681 18.26 -61.69 20.37
CA TYR A 681 19.15 -62.13 19.29
C TYR A 681 20.35 -61.18 19.03
N GLY A 682 20.94 -60.62 20.09
CA GLY A 682 22.01 -59.62 20.00
C GLY A 682 21.50 -58.17 19.89
N SER A 683 20.27 -57.92 20.33
CA SER A 683 19.67 -56.57 20.41
C SER A 683 20.51 -55.66 21.30
N ILE A 684 20.84 -54.46 20.83
CA ILE A 684 21.54 -53.45 21.63
C ILE A 684 20.65 -52.22 21.82
N HIS A 685 20.42 -51.84 23.06
CA HIS A 685 19.84 -50.56 23.43
C HIS A 685 20.88 -49.69 24.13
N THR A 686 20.94 -48.41 23.80
CA THR A 686 21.75 -47.42 24.52
C THR A 686 20.83 -46.30 25.01
N GLY A 687 20.70 -46.13 26.32
CA GLY A 687 19.73 -45.20 26.92
C GLY A 687 19.11 -45.77 28.19
N ASN A 688 18.52 -44.86 28.99
CA ASN A 688 17.86 -45.23 30.24
C ASN A 688 16.42 -45.69 29.97
N LEU A 689 16.02 -46.74 30.68
CA LEU A 689 14.70 -47.36 30.58
C LEU A 689 13.90 -47.08 31.86
N THR A 690 12.71 -46.53 31.69
CA THR A 690 11.80 -46.23 32.79
C THR A 690 10.41 -46.85 32.53
N ALA A 691 9.88 -47.58 33.49
CA ALA A 691 8.51 -48.08 33.45
C ALA A 691 7.81 -47.77 34.78
N VAL A 692 6.62 -47.19 34.75
CA VAL A 692 5.81 -47.01 35.97
C VAL A 692 5.27 -48.35 36.46
N GLY A 693 4.95 -49.27 35.54
CA GLY A 693 4.52 -50.64 35.81
C GLY A 693 5.69 -51.63 35.78
N LYS A 694 5.41 -52.85 35.32
CA LYS A 694 6.41 -53.93 35.24
C LYS A 694 7.38 -53.74 34.08
N MET A 695 8.61 -54.19 34.27
CA MET A 695 9.63 -54.25 33.23
C MET A 695 10.19 -55.67 33.11
N THR A 696 10.25 -56.22 31.90
CA THR A 696 10.84 -57.56 31.63
C THR A 696 11.88 -57.46 30.53
N ILE A 697 13.09 -57.95 30.79
CA ILE A 697 14.20 -58.06 29.84
C ILE A 697 14.57 -59.53 29.67
N LYS A 698 14.27 -60.11 28.50
CA LYS A 698 14.59 -61.50 28.16
C LYS A 698 16.00 -61.67 27.58
N ASN A 699 16.42 -62.91 27.42
CA ASN A 699 17.75 -63.32 26.93
C ASN A 699 18.18 -62.62 25.63
N GLY A 700 19.49 -62.38 25.49
CA GLY A 700 20.09 -61.88 24.25
C GLY A 700 19.88 -60.39 23.97
N ASN A 701 19.46 -59.62 24.97
CA ASN A 701 19.42 -58.15 24.94
C ASN A 701 20.59 -57.56 25.73
N THR A 702 21.22 -56.52 25.18
CA THR A 702 22.22 -55.68 25.85
C THR A 702 21.64 -54.29 26.06
N ILE A 703 21.56 -53.83 27.30
CA ILE A 703 21.08 -52.50 27.67
C ILE A 703 22.26 -51.69 28.22
N ASN A 704 22.63 -50.62 27.53
CA ASN A 704 23.65 -49.65 27.95
C ASN A 704 22.98 -48.42 28.55
N GLY A 705 22.55 -48.53 29.81
CA GLY A 705 21.86 -47.48 30.56
C GLY A 705 21.15 -48.01 31.80
N ASP A 706 20.57 -47.10 32.58
CA ASP A 706 19.89 -47.41 33.84
C ASP A 706 18.45 -47.92 33.61
N LEU A 707 18.01 -48.88 34.42
CA LEU A 707 16.65 -49.45 34.42
C LEU A 707 15.94 -49.07 35.72
N LYS A 708 14.77 -48.43 35.60
CA LYS A 708 13.88 -48.09 36.72
C LYS A 708 12.46 -48.56 36.46
N ALA A 709 11.96 -49.47 37.30
CA ALA A 709 10.57 -49.93 37.26
C ALA A 709 9.84 -49.56 38.56
N GLY A 710 8.61 -49.06 38.44
CA GLY A 710 7.71 -48.88 39.57
C GLY A 710 7.01 -50.17 40.01
N GLY A 711 6.95 -51.16 39.12
CA GLY A 711 6.57 -52.54 39.44
C GLY A 711 7.76 -53.50 39.46
N GLU A 712 7.46 -54.77 39.28
CA GLU A 712 8.43 -55.86 39.17
C GLU A 712 9.39 -55.64 37.99
N LEU A 713 10.71 -55.76 38.25
CA LEU A 713 11.75 -55.79 37.23
C LEU A 713 12.30 -57.22 37.10
N LYS A 714 12.05 -57.88 35.97
CA LYS A 714 12.54 -59.23 35.66
C LYS A 714 13.61 -59.17 34.58
N VAL A 715 14.82 -59.65 34.87
CA VAL A 715 15.94 -59.75 33.92
C VAL A 715 16.39 -61.21 33.85
N GLU A 716 16.39 -61.81 32.67
CA GLU A 716 16.81 -63.20 32.45
C GLU A 716 18.35 -63.34 32.40
N SER A 717 18.88 -64.52 32.70
CA SER A 717 20.30 -64.75 32.96
C SER A 717 21.25 -64.41 31.79
N ASN A 718 20.77 -64.44 30.55
CA ASN A 718 21.57 -64.12 29.36
C ASN A 718 21.27 -62.73 28.78
N ALA A 719 20.66 -61.82 29.56
CA ALA A 719 20.58 -60.41 29.25
C ALA A 719 21.74 -59.64 29.91
N THR A 720 22.30 -58.65 29.23
CA THR A 720 23.43 -57.84 29.72
C THR A 720 22.95 -56.43 30.05
N ILE A 721 23.14 -55.98 31.29
CA ILE A 721 22.81 -54.62 31.73
C ILE A 721 24.10 -53.88 32.11
N ASN A 722 24.44 -52.86 31.32
CA ASN A 722 25.59 -51.97 31.53
C ASN A 722 25.09 -50.64 32.12
N GLY A 723 24.56 -50.72 33.35
CA GLY A 723 23.96 -49.62 34.10
C GLY A 723 23.34 -50.12 35.42
N THR A 724 22.66 -49.24 36.17
CA THR A 724 21.94 -49.62 37.39
C THR A 724 20.58 -50.24 37.08
N ALA A 725 20.09 -51.16 37.91
CA ALA A 725 18.79 -51.81 37.73
C ALA A 725 18.00 -51.83 39.04
N ALA A 726 16.82 -51.21 39.06
CA ALA A 726 15.97 -51.11 40.24
C ALA A 726 14.48 -51.33 39.92
N GLY A 727 13.85 -52.26 40.63
CA GLY A 727 12.39 -52.49 40.61
C GLY A 727 11.69 -51.92 41.84
N PHE A 728 10.37 -51.82 41.81
CA PHE A 728 9.52 -51.26 42.88
C PHE A 728 9.96 -49.86 43.36
N THR A 729 10.44 -49.03 42.43
CA THR A 729 10.91 -47.67 42.72
C THR A 729 9.80 -46.63 42.54
N SER A 730 9.90 -45.48 43.20
CA SER A 730 8.99 -44.37 42.91
C SER A 730 9.30 -43.80 41.52
N VAL A 731 8.40 -44.03 40.56
CA VAL A 731 8.50 -43.55 39.18
C VAL A 731 7.29 -42.67 38.88
N ALA A 732 7.55 -41.42 38.50
CA ALA A 732 6.50 -40.50 38.11
C ALA A 732 5.88 -40.90 36.77
N ARG A 733 4.55 -40.79 36.67
CA ARG A 733 3.85 -40.87 35.38
C ARG A 733 4.09 -39.59 34.59
N VAL A 734 4.29 -39.73 33.28
CA VAL A 734 4.38 -38.62 32.33
C VAL A 734 2.98 -38.21 31.86
N THR A 735 2.71 -36.92 31.71
CA THR A 735 1.41 -36.39 31.24
C THR A 735 1.22 -36.57 29.73
N TRP A 736 -0.03 -36.64 29.25
CA TRP A 736 -0.33 -36.92 27.84
C TRP A 736 -0.94 -35.76 27.04
N PRO A 737 -0.50 -35.53 25.79
CA PRO A 737 -1.09 -34.56 24.90
C PRO A 737 -2.39 -35.10 24.29
N SER A 738 -3.27 -34.18 23.90
CA SER A 738 -4.48 -34.48 23.14
C SER A 738 -4.34 -33.97 21.70
N LEU A 739 -4.88 -34.70 20.73
CA LEU A 739 -4.89 -34.32 19.32
C LEU A 739 -6.34 -34.24 18.80
N SER A 740 -6.63 -33.20 18.03
CA SER A 740 -7.90 -33.01 17.29
C SER A 740 -7.63 -32.26 16.00
N PHE A 741 -8.06 -32.81 14.86
CA PHE A 741 -7.99 -32.18 13.54
C PHE A 741 -8.86 -32.96 12.53
N SER A 742 -9.24 -32.30 11.43
CA SER A 742 -9.99 -32.89 10.32
C SER A 742 -9.20 -32.77 9.01
N ALA A 743 -9.64 -33.49 7.98
CA ALA A 743 -9.05 -33.44 6.64
C ALA A 743 -10.17 -33.43 5.58
N GLY A 744 -9.83 -33.02 4.36
CA GLY A 744 -10.77 -32.95 3.23
C GLY A 744 -11.15 -34.33 2.70
N ASP A 745 -11.94 -34.37 1.62
CA ASP A 745 -12.45 -35.62 1.02
C ASP A 745 -11.84 -35.96 -0.35
N ALA A 746 -11.04 -35.07 -0.92
CA ALA A 746 -10.46 -35.24 -2.26
C ALA A 746 -9.48 -36.42 -2.32
N LYS A 747 -9.80 -37.43 -3.14
CA LYS A 747 -8.94 -38.60 -3.35
C LYS A 747 -7.85 -38.29 -4.37
N LEU A 748 -6.64 -38.78 -4.12
CA LEU A 748 -5.47 -38.57 -4.95
C LEU A 748 -4.64 -39.85 -5.03
N THR A 749 -4.32 -40.27 -6.25
CA THR A 749 -3.41 -41.39 -6.49
C THR A 749 -2.17 -40.91 -7.23
N VAL A 750 -0.99 -41.26 -6.72
CA VAL A 750 0.27 -41.18 -7.46
C VAL A 750 0.51 -42.54 -8.07
N GLY A 751 0.62 -42.61 -9.40
CA GLY A 751 0.84 -43.89 -10.10
C GLY A 751 2.18 -44.54 -9.76
N THR A 752 2.32 -45.82 -10.07
CA THR A 752 3.57 -46.58 -9.96
C THR A 752 4.73 -45.85 -10.65
N ASN A 753 5.86 -45.68 -9.97
CA ASN A 753 7.04 -44.94 -10.46
C ASN A 753 6.76 -43.52 -11.00
N ARG A 754 5.64 -42.90 -10.60
CA ARG A 754 5.33 -41.51 -10.94
C ARG A 754 5.62 -40.61 -9.75
N SER A 755 5.89 -39.33 -10.02
CA SER A 755 6.04 -38.32 -9.00
C SER A 755 4.85 -37.35 -8.99
N ARG A 756 4.53 -36.80 -7.82
CA ARG A 756 3.55 -35.71 -7.68
C ARG A 756 3.95 -34.80 -6.52
N SER A 757 3.80 -33.49 -6.72
CA SER A 757 4.00 -32.48 -5.68
C SER A 757 2.66 -32.05 -5.08
N LEU A 758 2.63 -31.83 -3.77
CA LEU A 758 1.54 -31.20 -3.03
C LEU A 758 2.05 -29.98 -2.29
N GLU A 759 1.21 -28.96 -2.22
CA GLU A 759 1.41 -27.78 -1.36
C GLU A 759 0.70 -27.99 0.00
N PRO A 760 1.00 -27.20 1.04
CA PRO A 760 0.30 -27.30 2.33
C PRO A 760 -1.21 -27.16 2.16
N GLY A 761 -1.99 -27.95 2.89
CA GLY A 761 -3.43 -27.99 2.71
C GLY A 761 -4.09 -29.27 3.20
N SER A 762 -5.37 -29.43 2.84
CA SER A 762 -6.24 -30.50 3.32
C SER A 762 -6.67 -31.44 2.19
N TYR A 763 -6.49 -32.73 2.40
CA TYR A 763 -6.58 -33.79 1.41
C TYR A 763 -7.38 -34.98 1.94
N GLY A 764 -8.09 -35.66 1.06
CA GLY A 764 -8.78 -36.91 1.37
C GLY A 764 -7.85 -38.11 1.40
N GLU A 765 -8.17 -39.12 0.60
CA GLU A 765 -7.36 -40.35 0.54
C GLU A 765 -6.21 -40.16 -0.45
N VAL A 766 -4.98 -40.11 0.05
CA VAL A 766 -3.75 -40.01 -0.74
C VAL A 766 -3.05 -41.37 -0.75
N LYS A 767 -2.95 -41.96 -1.94
CA LYS A 767 -2.27 -43.24 -2.18
C LYS A 767 -1.09 -43.05 -3.13
N VAL A 768 0.10 -43.42 -2.68
CA VAL A 768 1.32 -43.44 -3.49
C VAL A 768 1.57 -44.87 -3.94
N GLY A 769 1.49 -45.13 -5.25
CA GLY A 769 1.70 -46.45 -5.85
C GLY A 769 3.15 -46.93 -5.74
N ASN A 770 3.40 -48.19 -6.13
CA ASN A 770 4.70 -48.83 -5.94
C ASN A 770 5.84 -48.02 -6.60
N GLY A 771 6.91 -47.74 -5.86
CA GLY A 771 8.03 -46.92 -6.33
C GLY A 771 7.69 -45.46 -6.68
N GLY A 772 6.45 -45.00 -6.44
CA GLY A 772 6.02 -43.64 -6.69
C GLY A 772 6.62 -42.65 -5.69
N VAL A 773 6.66 -41.37 -6.06
CA VAL A 773 7.23 -40.29 -5.25
C VAL A 773 6.17 -39.23 -4.96
N LEU A 774 5.84 -39.04 -3.68
CA LEU A 774 5.05 -37.89 -3.25
C LEU A 774 5.97 -36.84 -2.67
N LEU A 775 5.93 -35.63 -3.22
CA LEU A 775 6.76 -34.51 -2.79
C LEU A 775 5.88 -33.48 -2.08
N LEU A 776 6.25 -33.11 -0.86
CA LEU A 776 5.62 -32.04 -0.09
C LEU A 776 6.54 -30.82 -0.12
N ARG A 777 6.09 -29.71 -0.71
CA ARG A 777 6.83 -28.45 -0.82
C ARG A 777 6.06 -27.33 -0.17
N HIS A 778 6.75 -26.39 0.47
CA HIS A 778 6.12 -25.20 1.00
C HIS A 778 7.01 -23.98 0.76
N ASN A 779 6.43 -22.92 0.18
CA ASN A 779 7.13 -21.67 -0.18
C ASN A 779 6.78 -20.56 0.84
N GLY A 780 7.10 -20.77 2.12
CA GLY A 780 6.82 -19.80 3.20
C GLY A 780 5.42 -19.89 3.83
N ALA A 781 4.63 -20.91 3.51
CA ALA A 781 3.38 -21.24 4.20
C ALA A 781 3.65 -22.09 5.47
N SER A 782 2.63 -22.33 6.30
CA SER A 782 2.78 -22.95 7.64
C SER A 782 3.30 -24.40 7.71
N GLY A 783 3.71 -25.02 6.58
CA GLY A 783 4.24 -26.39 6.53
C GLY A 783 3.26 -27.50 6.96
N LYS A 784 1.95 -27.21 7.04
CA LYS A 784 0.93 -28.13 7.57
C LYS A 784 0.15 -28.86 6.46
N TYR A 785 0.07 -30.17 6.58
CA TYR A 785 -0.68 -31.04 5.67
C TYR A 785 -1.68 -31.87 6.45
N TYR A 786 -2.92 -31.94 5.96
CA TYR A 786 -3.99 -32.72 6.55
C TYR A 786 -4.43 -33.80 5.56
N PHE A 787 -4.37 -35.06 5.96
CA PHE A 787 -4.76 -36.21 5.15
C PHE A 787 -5.83 -37.00 5.87
N LYS A 788 -6.92 -37.34 5.16
CA LYS A 788 -7.86 -38.34 5.65
C LYS A 788 -7.16 -39.69 5.72
N LYS A 789 -6.47 -40.09 4.65
CA LYS A 789 -5.57 -41.26 4.63
C LYS A 789 -4.31 -40.92 3.85
N LEU A 790 -3.14 -41.32 4.37
CA LEU A 790 -1.88 -41.30 3.64
C LEU A 790 -1.30 -42.72 3.59
N GLU A 791 -1.27 -43.31 2.40
CA GLU A 791 -0.78 -44.67 2.16
C GLU A 791 0.35 -44.67 1.14
N LEU A 792 1.55 -45.06 1.58
CA LEU A 792 2.71 -45.30 0.73
C LEU A 792 2.84 -46.79 0.46
N LYS A 793 2.72 -47.20 -0.81
CA LYS A 793 2.88 -48.59 -1.24
C LYS A 793 4.36 -49.00 -1.35
N GLU A 794 4.60 -50.26 -1.74
CA GLU A 794 5.93 -50.85 -1.73
C GLU A 794 6.97 -49.96 -2.46
N LYS A 795 8.10 -49.67 -1.80
CA LYS A 795 9.19 -48.81 -2.32
C LYS A 795 8.79 -47.36 -2.63
N ALA A 796 7.58 -46.92 -2.29
CA ALA A 796 7.17 -45.53 -2.49
C ALA A 796 7.97 -44.57 -1.60
N VAL A 797 8.22 -43.36 -2.09
CA VAL A 797 9.02 -42.34 -1.40
C VAL A 797 8.18 -41.11 -1.09
N LEU A 798 8.13 -40.72 0.19
CA LEU A 798 7.67 -39.40 0.62
C LEU A 798 8.88 -38.47 0.71
N VAL A 799 8.98 -37.51 -0.19
CA VAL A 799 9.99 -36.44 -0.12
C VAL A 799 9.37 -35.24 0.57
N ILE A 800 10.01 -34.75 1.63
CA ILE A 800 9.56 -33.58 2.38
C ILE A 800 10.62 -32.50 2.30
N ASP A 801 10.23 -31.35 1.77
CA ASP A 801 11.06 -30.16 1.77
C ASP A 801 10.90 -29.41 3.09
N VAL A 802 12.00 -29.32 3.84
CA VAL A 802 12.07 -28.62 5.13
C VAL A 802 12.98 -27.38 5.04
N ALA A 803 13.38 -26.95 3.83
CA ALA A 803 14.23 -25.77 3.62
C ALA A 803 13.63 -24.49 4.23
N ASN A 804 12.30 -24.38 4.18
CA ASN A 804 11.58 -23.19 4.62
C ASN A 804 10.96 -23.31 6.03
N GLY A 805 11.38 -24.31 6.82
CA GLY A 805 10.89 -24.54 8.18
C GLY A 805 10.20 -25.90 8.39
N PRO A 806 9.70 -26.15 9.63
CA PRO A 806 9.19 -27.46 10.04
C PRO A 806 7.92 -27.87 9.30
N VAL A 807 7.77 -29.17 9.05
CA VAL A 807 6.62 -29.77 8.37
C VAL A 807 5.84 -30.66 9.32
N THR A 808 4.53 -30.42 9.39
CA THR A 808 3.62 -31.24 10.20
C THR A 808 2.58 -31.92 9.31
N ILE A 809 2.51 -33.26 9.43
CA ILE A 809 1.58 -34.10 8.70
C ILE A 809 0.53 -34.62 9.69
N HIS A 810 -0.72 -34.28 9.45
CA HIS A 810 -1.88 -34.68 10.22
C HIS A 810 -2.63 -35.79 9.48
N ALA A 811 -2.68 -37.01 10.04
CA ALA A 811 -3.39 -38.15 9.47
C ALA A 811 -4.59 -38.53 10.34
N VAL A 812 -5.80 -38.42 9.77
CA VAL A 812 -7.06 -38.63 10.50
C VAL A 812 -7.39 -40.12 10.63
N ASP A 813 -7.54 -40.83 9.52
CA ASP A 813 -7.99 -42.24 9.53
C ASP A 813 -6.84 -43.24 9.39
N LYS A 814 -5.80 -42.90 8.62
CA LYS A 814 -4.71 -43.84 8.34
C LYS A 814 -3.40 -43.14 7.96
N LEU A 815 -2.30 -43.54 8.60
CA LEU A 815 -0.93 -43.33 8.14
C LEU A 815 -0.28 -44.70 7.96
N TYR A 816 0.12 -45.04 6.73
CA TYR A 816 0.60 -46.39 6.40
C TYR A 816 1.80 -46.35 5.47
N PHE A 817 2.87 -47.03 5.88
CA PHE A 817 4.09 -47.24 5.09
C PHE A 817 4.22 -48.73 4.80
N ASP A 818 4.06 -49.12 3.54
CA ASP A 818 4.21 -50.50 3.09
C ASP A 818 5.70 -50.89 2.97
N LYS A 819 5.98 -52.12 2.54
CA LYS A 819 7.33 -52.70 2.50
C LYS A 819 8.31 -51.78 1.78
N GLN A 820 9.44 -51.50 2.40
CA GLN A 820 10.52 -50.68 1.85
C GLN A 820 10.11 -49.25 1.43
N ALA A 821 8.94 -48.75 1.85
CA ALA A 821 8.60 -47.33 1.67
C ALA A 821 9.58 -46.44 2.43
N ALA A 822 9.87 -45.25 1.93
CA ALA A 822 10.89 -44.37 2.49
C ALA A 822 10.43 -42.92 2.64
N VAL A 823 10.79 -42.28 3.74
CA VAL A 823 10.78 -40.82 3.87
C VAL A 823 12.18 -40.30 3.53
N LYS A 824 12.25 -39.26 2.68
CA LYS A 824 13.47 -38.52 2.36
C LYS A 824 13.25 -37.05 2.64
N LEU A 825 14.21 -36.39 3.25
CA LEU A 825 14.11 -34.97 3.57
C LEU A 825 15.11 -34.18 2.73
N THR A 826 14.70 -33.01 2.28
CA THR A 826 15.55 -32.06 1.54
C THR A 826 15.57 -30.71 2.25
N PRO A 827 16.70 -29.99 2.21
CA PRO A 827 18.02 -30.40 1.70
C PRO A 827 18.80 -31.31 2.67
N PHE A 828 18.38 -31.42 3.93
CA PHE A 828 19.23 -31.93 5.03
C PHE A 828 19.28 -33.45 5.21
N GLY A 829 18.66 -34.24 4.33
CA GLY A 829 18.70 -35.70 4.42
C GLY A 829 18.20 -36.26 5.76
N ASP A 830 18.89 -37.25 6.33
CA ASP A 830 18.48 -37.89 7.60
C ASP A 830 18.54 -36.94 8.82
N ASP A 831 19.26 -35.82 8.70
CA ASP A 831 19.48 -34.86 9.79
C ASP A 831 18.31 -33.90 9.95
N GLY A 832 17.53 -33.70 8.88
CA GLY A 832 16.26 -32.94 8.93
C GLY A 832 15.14 -33.61 9.73
N SER A 833 15.37 -34.81 10.28
CA SER A 833 14.32 -35.60 10.97
C SER A 833 13.72 -34.87 12.19
N ALA A 834 14.42 -33.93 12.81
CA ALA A 834 13.89 -33.12 13.91
C ALA A 834 12.77 -32.14 13.49
N TRP A 835 12.65 -31.86 12.20
CA TRP A 835 11.70 -30.87 11.66
C TRP A 835 10.44 -31.49 11.07
N VAL A 836 10.26 -32.80 11.20
CA VAL A 836 9.07 -33.49 10.68
C VAL A 836 8.29 -34.12 11.82
N THR A 837 7.01 -33.79 11.91
CA THR A 837 6.08 -34.39 12.88
C THR A 837 4.88 -35.03 12.17
N PHE A 838 4.56 -36.27 12.52
CA PHE A 838 3.37 -37.01 12.11
C PHE A 838 2.37 -37.10 13.26
N ASN A 839 1.30 -36.32 13.20
CA ASN A 839 0.19 -36.34 14.14
C ASN A 839 -0.88 -37.32 13.64
N CYS A 840 -1.24 -38.32 14.45
CA CYS A 840 -2.12 -39.42 14.03
C CYS A 840 -3.27 -39.65 15.00
N LEU A 841 -4.51 -39.68 14.49
CA LEU A 841 -5.71 -39.99 15.29
C LEU A 841 -6.08 -41.48 15.31
N ARG A 842 -5.35 -42.33 14.56
CA ARG A 842 -5.52 -43.78 14.50
C ARG A 842 -4.18 -44.50 14.61
N ASP A 843 -4.24 -45.83 14.63
CA ASP A 843 -3.08 -46.70 14.66
C ASP A 843 -2.16 -46.46 13.45
N VAL A 844 -0.84 -46.51 13.69
CA VAL A 844 0.20 -46.34 12.68
C VAL A 844 0.93 -47.65 12.51
N VAL A 845 1.04 -48.12 11.25
CA VAL A 845 1.77 -49.34 10.91
C VAL A 845 2.85 -49.03 9.88
N ILE A 846 4.08 -49.44 10.20
CA ILE A 846 5.27 -49.28 9.36
C ILE A 846 5.77 -50.69 9.02
N GLU A 847 5.59 -51.10 7.77
CA GLU A 847 5.85 -52.47 7.30
C GLU A 847 7.33 -52.77 7.07
N GLU A 848 7.64 -54.03 6.78
CA GLU A 848 8.99 -54.56 6.68
C GLU A 848 9.94 -53.70 5.82
N GLY A 849 11.09 -53.34 6.39
CA GLY A 849 12.17 -52.66 5.67
C GLY A 849 11.90 -51.21 5.31
N ALA A 850 10.78 -50.62 5.75
CA ALA A 850 10.51 -49.20 5.51
C ALA A 850 11.47 -48.29 6.29
N LYS A 851 11.77 -47.11 5.73
CA LYS A 851 12.60 -46.06 6.35
C LYS A 851 11.74 -44.84 6.65
N VAL A 852 11.58 -44.46 7.91
CA VAL A 852 10.79 -43.30 8.32
C VAL A 852 11.64 -42.32 9.13
N LEU A 853 11.58 -41.05 8.73
CA LEU A 853 12.32 -39.93 9.33
C LEU A 853 11.30 -38.92 9.86
N GLY A 854 11.35 -38.62 11.16
CA GLY A 854 10.41 -37.71 11.83
C GLY A 854 9.82 -38.30 13.11
N SER A 855 9.19 -37.45 13.91
CA SER A 855 8.52 -37.86 15.15
C SER A 855 7.07 -38.27 14.90
N VAL A 856 6.61 -39.33 15.55
CA VAL A 856 5.22 -39.80 15.48
C VAL A 856 4.50 -39.52 16.80
N MET A 857 3.38 -38.80 16.72
CA MET A 857 2.51 -38.44 17.85
C MET A 857 1.14 -39.08 17.66
N ALA A 858 0.87 -40.14 18.42
CA ALA A 858 -0.35 -40.94 18.37
C ALA A 858 -0.85 -41.30 19.79
N PRO A 859 -1.10 -40.31 20.68
CA PRO A 859 -1.19 -40.50 22.14
C PRO A 859 -2.28 -41.47 22.60
N LYS A 860 -3.32 -41.69 21.79
CA LYS A 860 -4.44 -42.61 22.09
C LYS A 860 -4.36 -43.94 21.32
N ASN A 861 -3.38 -44.11 20.45
CA ASN A 861 -3.34 -45.18 19.45
C ASN A 861 -2.05 -46.00 19.52
N LYS A 862 -2.03 -47.12 18.80
CA LYS A 862 -0.87 -48.01 18.71
C LYS A 862 0.04 -47.60 17.55
N VAL A 863 1.36 -47.66 17.77
CA VAL A 863 2.37 -47.55 16.71
C VAL A 863 3.13 -48.87 16.63
N GLU A 864 3.13 -49.48 15.45
CA GLU A 864 3.79 -50.76 15.20
C GLU A 864 4.85 -50.65 14.10
N LEU A 865 6.10 -50.89 14.47
CA LEU A 865 7.24 -51.03 13.56
C LEU A 865 7.45 -52.52 13.29
N LYS A 866 7.30 -52.96 12.04
CA LYS A 866 7.55 -54.35 11.64
C LYS A 866 9.05 -54.62 11.51
N LYS A 867 9.37 -55.85 11.10
CA LYS A 867 10.76 -56.31 11.04
C LYS A 867 11.62 -55.46 10.09
N ARG A 868 12.89 -55.22 10.46
CA ARG A 868 13.87 -54.47 9.67
C ARG A 868 13.51 -53.01 9.33
N VAL A 869 12.52 -52.43 10.00
CA VAL A 869 12.22 -50.99 9.85
C VAL A 869 13.42 -50.16 10.32
N LEU A 870 13.74 -49.10 9.58
CA LEU A 870 14.67 -48.05 10.01
C LEU A 870 13.86 -46.81 10.38
N PHE A 871 13.77 -46.52 11.67
CA PHE A 871 13.07 -45.34 12.19
C PHE A 871 14.07 -44.38 12.80
N LYS A 872 14.02 -43.09 12.42
CA LYS A 872 14.83 -42.03 13.01
C LYS A 872 13.93 -40.89 13.49
N GLY A 873 13.81 -40.75 14.80
CA GLY A 873 12.99 -39.77 15.49
C GLY A 873 12.38 -40.32 16.78
N SER A 874 11.42 -39.60 17.36
CA SER A 874 10.72 -40.03 18.59
C SER A 874 9.31 -40.57 18.33
N ILE A 875 8.85 -41.51 19.16
CA ILE A 875 7.48 -42.03 19.11
C ILE A 875 6.77 -41.79 20.44
N THR A 876 5.62 -41.12 20.36
CA THR A 876 4.65 -40.98 21.43
C THR A 876 3.38 -41.74 21.06
N ALA A 877 3.00 -42.75 21.85
CA ALA A 877 1.82 -43.56 21.55
C ALA A 877 1.13 -44.13 22.80
N ARG A 878 -0.07 -44.71 22.65
CA ARG A 878 -0.66 -45.52 23.72
C ARG A 878 0.15 -46.80 23.91
N GLU A 879 0.47 -47.47 22.82
CA GLU A 879 1.25 -48.70 22.77
C GLU A 879 2.27 -48.62 21.63
N ILE A 880 3.52 -49.04 21.88
CA ILE A 880 4.60 -49.09 20.90
C ILE A 880 5.08 -50.52 20.77
N LEU A 881 5.02 -51.07 19.56
CA LEU A 881 5.50 -52.41 19.23
C LEU A 881 6.65 -52.29 18.22
N VAL A 882 7.81 -52.87 18.53
CA VAL A 882 8.98 -52.87 17.64
C VAL A 882 9.36 -54.31 17.30
N GLY A 883 9.34 -54.62 16.01
CA GLY A 883 9.61 -55.94 15.47
C GLY A 883 11.09 -56.27 15.28
N GLU A 884 11.33 -57.50 14.84
CA GLU A 884 12.67 -58.09 14.71
C GLU A 884 13.60 -57.30 13.79
N TYR A 885 14.85 -57.12 14.20
CA TYR A 885 15.89 -56.41 13.46
C TYR A 885 15.57 -54.95 13.09
N ALA A 886 14.52 -54.35 13.65
CA ALA A 886 14.26 -52.93 13.48
C ALA A 886 15.36 -52.09 14.13
N THR A 887 15.65 -50.92 13.57
CA THR A 887 16.63 -49.96 14.10
C THR A 887 15.90 -48.65 14.41
N VAL A 888 15.99 -48.18 15.65
CA VAL A 888 15.29 -46.97 16.13
C VAL A 888 16.31 -45.98 16.67
N LEU A 889 16.55 -44.89 15.96
CA LEU A 889 17.60 -43.91 16.27
C LEU A 889 16.99 -42.55 16.62
N PRO A 890 17.66 -41.73 17.44
CA PRO A 890 17.23 -40.38 17.74
C PRO A 890 17.56 -39.44 16.56
N HIS A 891 17.10 -38.20 16.65
CA HIS A 891 17.50 -37.14 15.72
C HIS A 891 19.01 -36.86 15.83
N HIS A 892 19.65 -36.34 14.77
CA HIS A 892 21.12 -36.21 14.68
C HIS A 892 21.72 -34.95 15.33
N SER A 893 20.94 -34.07 15.96
CA SER A 893 21.47 -32.89 16.64
C SER A 893 20.47 -32.28 17.62
N ALA A 894 21.01 -31.71 18.71
CA ALA A 894 20.31 -30.78 19.57
C ALA A 894 20.20 -29.41 18.87
N GLY A 895 19.46 -29.35 17.76
CA GLY A 895 18.97 -28.11 17.15
C GLY A 895 17.57 -27.81 17.68
N ALA A 896 17.50 -27.28 18.91
CA ALA A 896 16.34 -26.65 19.57
C ALA A 896 14.92 -27.17 19.23
N LEU A 897 14.35 -28.00 20.11
CA LEU A 897 12.97 -27.77 20.55
C LEU A 897 13.04 -26.84 21.77
N THR A 898 12.93 -25.53 21.56
CA THR A 898 12.62 -24.62 22.66
C THR A 898 11.21 -24.94 23.18
N LYS A 899 11.07 -24.74 24.48
CA LYS A 899 10.00 -25.20 25.37
C LYS A 899 8.58 -24.63 25.08
N GLU A 900 8.34 -23.99 23.93
CA GLU A 900 7.17 -23.11 23.74
C GLU A 900 5.91 -23.71 23.11
N ASN A 901 5.85 -24.99 22.74
CA ASN A 901 4.62 -25.57 22.16
C ASN A 901 3.77 -26.42 23.12
N PHE A 902 3.85 -26.17 24.43
CA PHE A 902 2.88 -26.72 25.40
C PHE A 902 2.30 -25.64 26.33
N SER A 903 1.72 -24.61 25.73
CA SER A 903 0.56 -23.86 26.24
C SER A 903 -0.26 -23.51 24.98
N GLU A 904 -1.52 -23.87 24.81
CA GLU A 904 -2.62 -23.75 25.74
C GLU A 904 -3.67 -24.85 25.50
N ALA A 905 -4.10 -25.49 26.59
CA ALA A 905 -5.43 -26.10 26.65
C ALA A 905 -5.93 -25.97 28.08
N ARG A 906 -6.51 -24.81 28.42
CA ARG A 906 -7.59 -24.77 29.43
C ARG A 906 -8.56 -23.60 29.18
N ALA A 907 -9.76 -24.02 28.79
CA ALA A 907 -11.10 -23.48 29.01
C ALA A 907 -11.35 -21.96 29.20
N ALA A 908 -12.34 -21.53 28.39
CA ALA A 908 -13.28 -20.42 28.56
C ALA A 908 -12.79 -19.01 28.16
N ASP A 909 -13.08 -18.60 26.92
CA ASP A 909 -14.08 -17.56 26.71
C ASP A 909 -14.70 -17.67 25.29
N GLU A 910 -15.86 -17.06 25.12
CA GLU A 910 -16.92 -17.37 24.15
C GLU A 910 -16.60 -17.25 22.65
N ALA A 911 -17.40 -17.98 21.87
CA ALA A 911 -17.43 -17.97 20.42
C ALA A 911 -17.65 -16.56 19.84
N LYS A 912 -16.72 -16.10 19.00
CA LYS A 912 -17.01 -15.12 17.95
C LYS A 912 -16.73 -15.77 16.60
N PRO A 913 -17.73 -15.97 15.72
CA PRO A 913 -17.52 -16.62 14.43
C PRO A 913 -16.56 -15.76 13.58
N ALA A 914 -15.60 -16.42 12.94
CA ALA A 914 -14.88 -15.83 11.82
C ALA A 914 -15.93 -15.32 10.82
N ALA A 915 -15.82 -14.05 10.41
CA ALA A 915 -16.77 -13.41 9.52
C ALA A 915 -17.10 -14.34 8.34
N ALA A 916 -18.38 -14.62 8.15
CA ALA A 916 -18.83 -15.44 7.03
C ALA A 916 -18.33 -14.80 5.73
N ILE A 917 -17.62 -15.57 4.92
CA ILE A 917 -17.30 -15.19 3.55
C ILE A 917 -18.61 -15.28 2.77
N THR A 918 -19.26 -14.15 2.52
CA THR A 918 -20.63 -14.10 1.95
C THR A 918 -20.68 -13.75 0.47
N SER A 919 -19.57 -13.32 -0.14
CA SER A 919 -19.54 -12.91 -1.54
C SER A 919 -18.29 -13.41 -2.27
N PHE A 920 -18.42 -13.57 -3.59
CA PHE A 920 -17.28 -13.78 -4.48
C PHE A 920 -16.51 -12.46 -4.64
N GLU A 921 -15.20 -12.52 -4.64
CA GLU A 921 -14.34 -11.34 -4.80
C GLU A 921 -13.14 -11.70 -5.67
N LEU A 922 -12.82 -10.90 -6.69
CA LEU A 922 -11.54 -10.96 -7.38
C LEU A 922 -10.72 -9.75 -6.97
N ALA A 923 -9.60 -9.94 -6.28
CA ALA A 923 -8.72 -8.86 -5.83
C ALA A 923 -7.79 -8.41 -6.96
N GLN A 924 -7.24 -7.19 -6.81
CA GLN A 924 -6.18 -6.72 -7.70
C GLN A 924 -4.92 -7.59 -7.54
N ASN A 925 -4.33 -8.01 -8.65
CA ASN A 925 -3.09 -8.76 -8.65
C ASN A 925 -1.96 -7.93 -8.04
N TYR A 926 -1.07 -8.57 -7.30
CA TYR A 926 0.08 -7.92 -6.68
C TYR A 926 1.36 -8.75 -6.86
N PRO A 927 2.48 -8.13 -7.27
CA PRO A 927 2.63 -6.72 -7.67
C PRO A 927 1.88 -6.38 -8.98
N ASN A 928 1.59 -5.09 -9.21
CA ASN A 928 1.05 -4.55 -10.47
C ASN A 928 1.44 -3.07 -10.62
N PRO A 929 2.38 -2.68 -11.52
CA PRO A 929 3.00 -3.51 -12.55
C PRO A 929 3.89 -4.61 -11.97
N PHE A 930 4.15 -5.67 -12.73
CA PHE A 930 4.96 -6.81 -12.27
C PHE A 930 6.02 -7.26 -13.29
N ASN A 931 7.10 -7.89 -12.81
CA ASN A 931 8.18 -8.43 -13.61
C ASN A 931 8.84 -9.65 -12.92
N PRO A 932 8.81 -10.88 -13.47
CA PRO A 932 7.91 -11.40 -14.48
C PRO A 932 6.62 -12.02 -13.90
N SER A 933 6.46 -12.10 -12.57
CA SER A 933 5.34 -12.79 -11.91
C SER A 933 4.47 -11.93 -11.00
N THR A 934 3.17 -12.23 -10.93
CA THR A 934 2.19 -11.58 -10.05
C THR A 934 1.24 -12.59 -9.44
N THR A 935 0.67 -12.27 -8.27
CA THR A 935 -0.31 -13.10 -7.56
C THR A 935 -1.70 -12.52 -7.71
N ILE A 936 -2.64 -13.29 -8.25
CA ILE A 936 -4.07 -12.98 -8.32
C ILE A 936 -4.77 -13.65 -7.13
N SER A 937 -5.32 -12.84 -6.23
CA SER A 937 -6.09 -13.32 -5.07
C SER A 937 -7.59 -13.23 -5.35
N PHE A 938 -8.38 -14.21 -4.91
CA PHE A 938 -9.83 -14.17 -5.03
C PHE A 938 -10.51 -14.97 -3.92
N VAL A 939 -11.78 -14.69 -3.67
CA VAL A 939 -12.57 -15.26 -2.59
C VAL A 939 -13.80 -15.93 -3.19
N ILE A 940 -14.15 -17.09 -2.64
CA ILE A 940 -15.30 -17.89 -3.07
C ILE A 940 -16.12 -18.20 -1.81
N PRO A 941 -17.38 -17.75 -1.70
CA PRO A 941 -18.18 -17.91 -0.48
C PRO A 941 -18.75 -19.31 -0.32
N GLU A 942 -18.90 -20.03 -1.44
CA GLU A 942 -19.39 -21.41 -1.52
C GLU A 942 -18.57 -22.19 -2.54
N ALA A 943 -18.63 -23.52 -2.50
CA ALA A 943 -17.90 -24.32 -3.47
C ALA A 943 -18.47 -24.11 -4.89
N ALA A 944 -17.64 -23.64 -5.83
CA ALA A 944 -18.07 -23.31 -7.20
C ALA A 944 -17.01 -23.71 -8.23
N GLN A 945 -17.45 -24.01 -9.45
CA GLN A 945 -16.56 -24.18 -10.61
C GLN A 945 -15.99 -22.82 -10.97
N VAL A 946 -14.67 -22.64 -10.82
CA VAL A 946 -13.97 -21.38 -11.12
C VAL A 946 -13.15 -21.52 -12.38
N THR A 947 -13.32 -20.56 -13.29
CA THR A 947 -12.47 -20.36 -14.47
C THR A 947 -11.75 -19.01 -14.32
N LEU A 948 -10.42 -19.02 -14.24
CA LEU A 948 -9.56 -17.83 -14.20
C LEU A 948 -8.65 -17.83 -15.42
N GLN A 949 -8.80 -16.83 -16.29
CA GLN A 949 -8.16 -16.77 -17.60
C GLN A 949 -7.50 -15.42 -17.85
N ILE A 950 -6.36 -15.43 -18.55
CA ILE A 950 -5.61 -14.26 -18.98
C ILE A 950 -5.88 -13.96 -20.45
N TYR A 951 -6.10 -12.69 -20.78
CA TYR A 951 -6.38 -12.19 -22.11
C TYR A 951 -5.43 -11.03 -22.47
N ASP A 952 -5.08 -10.90 -23.75
CA ASP A 952 -4.37 -9.73 -24.27
C ASP A 952 -5.33 -8.55 -24.56
N VAL A 953 -4.80 -7.40 -24.99
CA VAL A 953 -5.61 -6.21 -25.33
C VAL A 953 -6.58 -6.40 -26.50
N ARG A 954 -6.42 -7.47 -27.30
CA ARG A 954 -7.32 -7.83 -28.40
C ARG A 954 -8.39 -8.83 -27.95
N GLY A 955 -8.42 -9.18 -26.65
CA GLY A 955 -9.32 -10.19 -26.10
C GLY A 955 -8.93 -11.62 -26.43
N GLN A 956 -7.70 -11.87 -26.91
CA GLN A 956 -7.22 -13.22 -27.20
C GLN A 956 -6.78 -13.91 -25.91
N LEU A 957 -7.23 -15.15 -25.72
CA LEU A 957 -6.85 -15.96 -24.55
C LEU A 957 -5.35 -16.27 -24.58
N VAL A 958 -4.63 -15.80 -23.57
CA VAL A 958 -3.18 -16.00 -23.39
C VAL A 958 -2.91 -17.28 -22.60
N LYS A 959 -3.62 -17.50 -21.49
CA LYS A 959 -3.44 -18.65 -20.60
C LYS A 959 -4.64 -18.84 -19.68
N THR A 960 -5.06 -20.09 -19.49
CA THR A 960 -6.02 -20.45 -18.42
C THR A 960 -5.22 -20.84 -17.18
N LEU A 961 -5.47 -20.16 -16.06
CA LEU A 961 -4.78 -20.38 -14.79
C LEU A 961 -5.56 -21.31 -13.85
N VAL A 962 -6.89 -21.23 -13.89
CA VAL A 962 -7.81 -22.08 -13.13
C VAL A 962 -8.96 -22.47 -14.04
N ASP A 963 -9.34 -23.74 -14.03
CA ASP A 963 -10.60 -24.22 -14.59
C ASP A 963 -11.03 -25.49 -13.83
N ARG A 964 -11.51 -25.30 -12.60
CA ARG A 964 -11.87 -26.40 -11.68
C ARG A 964 -12.79 -25.95 -10.54
N MET A 965 -13.44 -26.92 -9.90
CA MET A 965 -14.16 -26.72 -8.66
C MET A 965 -13.20 -26.30 -7.54
N LEU A 966 -13.50 -25.19 -6.85
CA LEU A 966 -12.78 -24.69 -5.70
C LEU A 966 -13.70 -24.59 -4.49
N ALA A 967 -13.21 -24.94 -3.30
CA ALA A 967 -13.97 -24.87 -2.05
C ALA A 967 -14.15 -23.43 -1.58
N THR A 968 -15.12 -23.19 -0.69
CA THR A 968 -15.28 -21.90 -0.01
C THR A 968 -13.97 -21.47 0.67
N GLY A 969 -13.61 -20.19 0.56
CA GLY A 969 -12.39 -19.64 1.12
C GLY A 969 -11.71 -18.61 0.23
N ARG A 970 -10.56 -18.13 0.69
CA ARG A 970 -9.66 -17.26 -0.08
C ARG A 970 -8.64 -18.12 -0.85
N HIS A 971 -8.37 -17.77 -2.10
CA HIS A 971 -7.49 -18.47 -3.03
C HIS A 971 -6.48 -17.50 -3.63
N GLN A 972 -5.30 -18.01 -3.98
CA GLN A 972 -4.24 -17.24 -4.62
C GLN A 972 -3.63 -18.04 -5.77
N ILE A 973 -3.40 -17.40 -6.91
CA ILE A 973 -2.85 -18.02 -8.12
C ILE A 973 -1.78 -17.10 -8.71
N VAL A 974 -0.62 -17.67 -9.03
CA VAL A 974 0.50 -16.92 -9.62
C VAL A 974 0.46 -17.03 -11.15
N TRP A 975 0.61 -15.90 -11.84
CA TRP A 975 0.94 -15.86 -13.27
C TRP A 975 2.39 -15.44 -13.46
N ASP A 976 3.13 -16.19 -14.28
CA ASP A 976 4.57 -16.03 -14.54
C ASP A 976 4.88 -15.25 -15.83
N GLY A 977 3.89 -14.54 -16.39
CA GLY A 977 4.04 -13.77 -17.62
C GLY A 977 4.37 -14.64 -18.84
N LYS A 978 3.88 -15.90 -18.86
CA LYS A 978 4.00 -16.83 -19.99
C LYS A 978 2.62 -17.20 -20.55
N ASN A 979 2.56 -17.52 -21.84
CA ASN A 979 1.36 -18.03 -22.51
C ASN A 979 1.18 -19.55 -22.27
N ALA A 980 0.13 -20.14 -22.86
CA ALA A 980 -0.17 -21.57 -22.77
C ALA A 980 0.94 -22.50 -23.31
N SER A 981 1.74 -22.04 -24.30
CA SER A 981 2.91 -22.78 -24.83
C SER A 981 4.19 -22.62 -23.99
N GLY A 982 4.13 -21.92 -22.86
CA GLY A 982 5.28 -21.68 -21.99
C GLY A 982 6.26 -20.62 -22.52
N GLN A 983 5.88 -19.89 -23.57
CA GLN A 983 6.66 -18.77 -24.10
C GLN A 983 6.34 -17.50 -23.32
N GLN A 984 7.34 -16.65 -23.13
CA GLN A 984 7.15 -15.33 -22.50
C GLN A 984 6.26 -14.45 -23.39
N VAL A 985 5.33 -13.74 -22.78
CA VAL A 985 4.50 -12.74 -23.48
C VAL A 985 5.12 -11.35 -23.38
N ALA A 986 4.82 -10.47 -24.35
CA ALA A 986 5.41 -9.13 -24.42
C ALA A 986 5.02 -8.24 -23.22
N SER A 987 5.85 -7.24 -22.90
CA SER A 987 5.46 -6.16 -21.98
C SER A 987 4.18 -5.51 -22.50
N GLY A 988 3.24 -5.19 -21.60
CA GLY A 988 1.96 -4.63 -21.99
C GLY A 988 0.83 -4.94 -21.02
N VAL A 989 -0.34 -4.45 -21.39
CA VAL A 989 -1.58 -4.62 -20.63
C VAL A 989 -2.20 -5.98 -20.93
N TYR A 990 -2.61 -6.68 -19.88
CA TYR A 990 -3.36 -7.93 -19.95
C TYR A 990 -4.57 -7.83 -19.03
N PHE A 991 -5.60 -8.63 -19.32
CA PHE A 991 -6.78 -8.75 -18.48
C PHE A 991 -6.83 -10.15 -17.89
N TYR A 992 -7.19 -10.28 -16.62
CA TYR A 992 -7.58 -11.56 -16.06
C TYR A 992 -9.05 -11.53 -15.69
N ARG A 993 -9.76 -12.59 -16.07
CA ARG A 993 -11.19 -12.75 -15.82
C ARG A 993 -11.43 -13.99 -15.00
N MET A 994 -12.13 -13.84 -13.89
CA MET A 994 -12.66 -14.92 -13.07
C MET A 994 -14.15 -15.11 -13.38
N GLN A 995 -14.57 -16.36 -13.56
CA GLN A 995 -15.97 -16.75 -13.64
C GLN A 995 -16.23 -17.88 -12.64
N ALA A 996 -17.29 -17.75 -11.84
CA ALA A 996 -17.70 -18.75 -10.86
C ALA A 996 -19.22 -18.74 -10.71
N GLY A 997 -19.91 -19.70 -11.34
CA GLY A 997 -21.38 -19.66 -11.44
C GLY A 997 -21.87 -18.40 -12.16
N SER A 998 -22.72 -17.59 -11.51
CA SER A 998 -23.20 -16.29 -12.01
C SER A 998 -22.21 -15.15 -11.80
N PHE A 999 -21.17 -15.32 -10.98
CA PHE A 999 -20.15 -14.30 -10.74
C PHE A 999 -19.16 -14.25 -11.90
N SER A 1000 -18.93 -13.06 -12.45
CA SER A 1000 -17.90 -12.82 -13.48
C SER A 1000 -17.28 -11.45 -13.27
N GLN A 1001 -15.98 -11.40 -13.00
CA GLN A 1001 -15.24 -10.16 -12.81
C GLN A 1001 -13.93 -10.21 -13.61
N SER A 1002 -13.59 -9.09 -14.25
CA SER A 1002 -12.30 -8.92 -14.93
C SER A 1002 -11.51 -7.79 -14.29
N LYS A 1003 -10.19 -7.92 -14.25
CA LYS A 1003 -9.27 -6.89 -13.79
C LYS A 1003 -8.07 -6.79 -14.72
N THR A 1004 -7.47 -5.62 -14.74
CA THR A 1004 -6.34 -5.28 -15.61
C THR A 1004 -5.03 -5.49 -14.86
N MET A 1005 -4.01 -5.97 -15.56
CA MET A 1005 -2.64 -6.08 -15.06
C MET A 1005 -1.63 -5.59 -16.10
N LEU A 1006 -0.53 -5.01 -15.64
CA LEU A 1006 0.55 -4.48 -16.46
C LEU A 1006 1.82 -5.30 -16.23
N LEU A 1007 2.24 -6.02 -17.26
CA LEU A 1007 3.52 -6.71 -17.29
C LEU A 1007 4.58 -5.75 -17.82
N VAL A 1008 5.65 -5.53 -17.05
CA VAL A 1008 6.81 -4.73 -17.46
C VAL A 1008 8.00 -5.67 -17.51
N ARG A 1009 8.66 -5.75 -18.66
CA ARG A 1009 9.94 -6.43 -18.84
C ARG A 1009 10.92 -5.52 -19.51
#